data_AF-A0A9D1IGT4-F1
#
_entry.id   AF-A0A9D1IGT4-F1
#
_cell.length_a   1.000
_cell.length_b   1.000
_cell.length_c   1.000
_cell.angle_alpha   90.00
_cell.angle_beta   90.00
_cell.angle_gamma   90.00
#
_symmetry.space_group_name_H-M   'P 1'
#
loop_
_entity.id
_entity.type
_entity.pdbx_description
1 polymer ?
#
loop_
_entity_poly.entity_id
_entity_poly.type
_entity_poly.pdbx_seq_one_letter_code
_entity_poly.pdbx_strand_id
1 'polypeptide(L)'
;MKALKRFGNALTSRAGAYIFYVLAMLAVVFLESATWAYTWIAELYPLGSQFVPTLRIVILVFAGLDVLYLLARAFSKTEELNKPLKVFRAVFVLSAVVSLVAFIYTFVLVFGLDNGVQATLFARGLQAITQYLIPLGFVCLLPLPLLFTTTPLKTAKAAVASALVAVLIVLPLQIDFGSGELTADELPALTMRSEDLLAGAAVSFESLKSGEEADAANLLDGDDKNYWTPQDPARDPAEGQEDGNNSYVEFQLPRAVTFNTAIIEEEGNEAQYFRLQAFVDGEWVTVYQSEKIQAMRLCSFDAVTTDRVRLSVDKFRSSDTPVRIRALRLYNEPQRAAEDFEVTAYQRLDGDVPTEILARGEAYARNYARFYDVYSTVLVFAAVHWDEQGNMNFGDIGEEGFAREIAALRELISMRSNPDHRVKIIVTALADGAWGDGHNGVNTYMAQYWESVADKIVAFVEKYDFDGVDIDWEYPQTAADWAVYDQFIARLDDGMNAGGRERILSAALSAGSLGMAPETLARFDQIQFMAYDGSDIDGYQSSLQQAQEGLKAFRESGADLSQINIGIAAYGRPVNGSPYWATWRDLDEANYWDSKYYNVADAGQIYEGTFCAPALAGDKTALAILSGAGGVMVFRTGCDKTMDDPNSVACGIENALDRYFENW
;
A
#
# COMPACT_ATOMS: atom_id res chain seq x y z
N MET A 1 -28.11 41.62 31.22
CA MET A 1 -28.02 42.78 30.29
C MET A 1 -26.57 43.21 29.93
N LYS A 2 -25.66 43.47 30.89
CA LYS A 2 -24.26 43.82 30.57
C LYS A 2 -23.48 42.70 29.86
N ALA A 3 -23.67 41.44 30.24
CA ALA A 3 -23.05 40.28 29.59
C ALA A 3 -23.53 40.09 28.14
N LEU A 4 -24.84 40.16 27.88
CA LEU A 4 -25.42 40.12 26.53
C LEU A 4 -24.92 41.27 25.63
N LYS A 5 -24.76 42.48 26.19
CA LYS A 5 -24.21 43.62 25.44
C LYS A 5 -22.73 43.43 25.11
N ARG A 6 -21.94 42.86 26.02
CA ARG A 6 -20.53 42.48 25.75
C ARG A 6 -20.43 41.40 24.69
N PHE A 7 -21.26 40.36 24.78
CA PHE A 7 -21.32 39.27 23.80
C PHE A 7 -21.72 39.78 22.41
N GLY A 8 -22.78 40.57 22.30
CA GLY A 8 -23.21 41.16 21.02
C GLY A 8 -22.20 42.15 20.42
N ASN A 9 -21.36 42.78 21.24
CA ASN A 9 -20.27 43.63 20.76
C ASN A 9 -19.07 42.81 20.27
N ALA A 10 -18.71 41.73 20.96
CA ALA A 10 -17.65 40.81 20.54
C ALA A 10 -18.01 40.10 19.21
N LEU A 11 -19.26 39.65 19.08
CA LEU A 11 -19.77 38.98 17.89
C LEU A 11 -19.67 39.86 16.64
N THR A 12 -19.97 41.15 16.77
CA THR A 12 -19.96 42.11 15.64
C THR A 12 -18.65 42.91 15.52
N SER A 13 -17.58 42.41 16.14
CA SER A 13 -16.22 42.97 16.01
C SER A 13 -15.53 42.48 14.74
N ARG A 14 -14.36 43.05 14.40
CA ARG A 14 -13.53 42.55 13.29
C ARG A 14 -13.12 41.09 13.53
N ALA A 15 -12.70 40.78 14.76
CA ALA A 15 -12.35 39.42 15.17
C ALA A 15 -13.54 38.46 15.03
N GLY A 16 -14.72 38.89 15.50
CA GLY A 16 -15.95 38.10 15.35
C GLY A 16 -16.27 37.80 13.88
N ALA A 17 -16.23 38.81 13.02
CA ALA A 17 -16.50 38.64 11.59
C ALA A 17 -15.52 37.69 10.88
N TYR A 18 -14.23 37.78 11.23
CA TYR A 18 -13.24 36.84 10.71
C TYR A 18 -13.46 35.41 11.22
N ILE A 19 -13.81 35.22 12.50
CA ILE A 19 -14.10 33.90 13.05
C ILE A 19 -15.28 33.25 12.31
N PHE A 20 -16.39 33.96 12.10
CA PHE A 20 -17.54 33.39 11.39
C PHE A 20 -17.26 33.11 9.92
N TYR A 21 -16.42 33.93 9.26
CA TYR A 21 -15.90 33.62 7.94
C TYR A 21 -15.10 32.30 7.94
N VAL A 22 -14.19 32.11 8.90
CA VAL A 22 -13.41 30.86 9.01
C VAL A 22 -14.32 29.65 9.25
N LEU A 23 -15.33 29.79 10.12
CA LEU A 23 -16.34 28.75 10.35
C LEU A 23 -17.13 28.40 9.07
N ALA A 24 -17.49 29.41 8.27
CA ALA A 24 -18.14 29.18 6.98
C ALA A 24 -17.23 28.40 6.02
N MET A 25 -15.95 28.75 5.94
CA MET A 25 -15.00 28.05 5.08
C MET A 25 -14.72 26.62 5.54
N LEU A 26 -14.63 26.39 6.85
CA LEU A 26 -14.58 25.05 7.43
C LEU A 26 -15.82 24.24 7.09
N ALA A 27 -17.01 24.84 7.16
CA ALA A 27 -18.26 24.18 6.78
C ALA A 27 -18.28 23.77 5.29
N VAL A 28 -17.73 24.60 4.39
CA VAL A 28 -17.59 24.24 2.97
C VAL A 28 -16.67 23.04 2.80
N VAL A 29 -15.51 23.04 3.46
CA VAL A 29 -14.55 21.92 3.39
C VAL A 29 -15.15 20.64 3.92
N PHE A 30 -15.82 20.69 5.08
CA PHE A 30 -16.49 19.53 5.66
C PHE A 30 -17.60 19.00 4.74
N LEU A 31 -18.37 19.90 4.14
CA LEU A 31 -19.42 19.53 3.20
C LEU A 31 -18.88 18.85 1.93
N GLU A 32 -17.75 19.30 1.40
CA GLU A 32 -17.10 18.72 0.20
C GLU A 32 -16.33 17.42 0.49
N SER A 33 -15.64 17.36 1.62
CA SER A 33 -14.79 16.22 2.00
C SER A 33 -15.55 14.93 2.29
N ALA A 34 -16.82 15.04 2.65
CA ALA A 34 -17.61 13.89 3.06
C ALA A 34 -19.00 13.89 2.41
N THR A 35 -19.08 14.07 1.09
CA THR A 35 -20.35 14.01 0.35
C THR A 35 -21.18 12.74 0.67
N TRP A 36 -20.49 11.63 0.93
CA TRP A 36 -21.05 10.36 1.38
C TRP A 36 -21.85 10.46 2.70
N ALA A 37 -21.50 11.37 3.61
CA ALA A 37 -22.18 11.54 4.91
C ALA A 37 -23.57 12.19 4.77
N TYR A 38 -23.86 12.74 3.59
CA TYR A 38 -25.10 13.47 3.29
C TYR A 38 -26.04 12.70 2.35
N THR A 39 -25.69 11.48 1.93
CA THR A 39 -26.45 10.68 0.95
C THR A 39 -27.86 10.36 1.42
N TRP A 40 -28.07 10.07 2.71
CA TRP A 40 -29.40 9.84 3.29
C TRP A 40 -30.34 11.06 3.16
N ILE A 41 -29.80 12.27 3.02
CA ILE A 41 -30.58 13.50 2.82
C ILE A 41 -31.19 13.54 1.43
N ALA A 42 -30.54 12.92 0.43
CA ALA A 42 -31.07 12.83 -0.92
C ALA A 42 -32.39 12.04 -0.98
N GLU A 43 -32.63 11.13 -0.02
CA GLU A 43 -33.86 10.35 0.11
C GLU A 43 -34.99 11.10 0.83
N LEU A 44 -34.66 12.11 1.64
CA LEU A 44 -35.61 12.83 2.49
C LEU A 44 -35.90 14.28 2.04
N TYR A 45 -35.03 14.88 1.21
CA TYR A 45 -35.08 16.29 0.86
C TYR A 45 -35.42 16.50 -0.63
N PRO A 46 -36.29 17.48 -1.00
CA PRO A 46 -36.69 17.70 -2.40
C PRO A 46 -35.57 18.02 -3.38
N LEU A 47 -34.38 18.36 -2.88
CA LEU A 47 -33.21 18.72 -3.69
C LEU A 47 -32.38 17.50 -4.13
N GLY A 48 -32.55 16.33 -3.53
CA GLY A 48 -31.80 15.13 -3.91
C GLY A 48 -30.28 15.35 -3.97
N SER A 49 -29.66 14.96 -5.09
CA SER A 49 -28.23 15.16 -5.38
C SER A 49 -27.79 16.63 -5.45
N GLN A 50 -28.73 17.58 -5.56
CA GLN A 50 -28.44 19.02 -5.57
C GLN A 50 -28.30 19.62 -4.17
N PHE A 51 -28.52 18.85 -3.10
CA PHE A 51 -28.42 19.35 -1.73
C PHE A 51 -27.03 19.92 -1.40
N VAL A 52 -25.97 19.12 -1.59
CA VAL A 52 -24.58 19.52 -1.28
C VAL A 52 -24.15 20.74 -2.11
N PRO A 53 -24.31 20.77 -3.46
CA PRO A 53 -24.00 21.96 -4.25
C PRO A 53 -24.78 23.21 -3.83
N THR A 54 -26.07 23.06 -3.49
CA THR A 54 -26.92 24.18 -3.08
C THR A 54 -26.50 24.74 -1.73
N LEU A 55 -26.30 23.87 -0.73
CA LEU A 55 -25.87 24.28 0.61
C LEU A 55 -24.49 24.95 0.56
N ARG A 56 -23.58 24.44 -0.26
CA ARG A 56 -22.28 25.08 -0.51
C ARG A 56 -22.42 26.50 -1.02
N ILE A 57 -23.25 26.73 -2.05
CA ILE A 57 -23.48 28.07 -2.59
C ILE A 57 -24.03 29.00 -1.51
N VAL A 58 -24.98 28.52 -0.70
CA VAL A 58 -25.54 29.29 0.42
C VAL A 58 -24.45 29.68 1.41
N ILE A 59 -23.61 28.74 1.85
CA ILE A 59 -22.52 29.01 2.79
C ILE A 59 -21.52 30.02 2.20
N LEU A 60 -21.15 29.88 0.92
CA LEU A 60 -20.22 30.80 0.24
C LEU A 60 -20.79 32.22 0.12
N VAL A 61 -22.10 32.37 -0.11
CA VAL A 61 -22.76 33.69 -0.11
C VAL A 61 -22.63 34.35 1.26
N PHE A 62 -22.88 33.60 2.35
CA PHE A 62 -22.74 34.13 3.70
C PHE A 62 -21.28 34.44 4.08
N ALA A 63 -20.33 33.58 3.69
CA ALA A 63 -18.90 33.87 3.85
C ALA A 63 -18.51 35.18 3.14
N GLY A 64 -19.04 35.43 1.93
CA GLY A 64 -18.86 36.70 1.23
C GLY A 64 -19.42 37.91 1.99
N LEU A 65 -20.59 37.78 2.61
CA LEU A 65 -21.17 38.82 3.46
C LEU A 65 -20.32 39.10 4.70
N ASP A 66 -19.71 38.08 5.30
CA ASP A 66 -18.80 38.22 6.44
C ASP A 66 -17.54 39.00 6.06
N VAL A 67 -16.94 38.71 4.89
CA VAL A 67 -15.78 39.47 4.37
C VAL A 67 -16.16 40.91 4.04
N LEU A 68 -17.33 41.15 3.43
CA LEU A 68 -17.80 42.52 3.16
C LEU A 68 -18.03 43.30 4.47
N TYR A 69 -18.54 42.64 5.51
CA TYR A 69 -18.67 43.22 6.84
C TYR A 69 -17.31 43.55 7.47
N LEU A 70 -16.36 42.62 7.36
CA LEU A 70 -14.99 42.79 7.82
C LEU A 70 -14.30 43.97 7.12
N LEU A 71 -14.44 44.10 5.79
CA LEU A 71 -13.95 45.22 4.99
C LEU A 71 -14.55 46.56 5.42
N ALA A 72 -15.87 46.62 5.59
CA ALA A 72 -16.55 47.83 6.02
C ALA A 72 -16.07 48.29 7.41
N ARG A 73 -15.83 47.34 8.32
CA ARG A 73 -15.28 47.61 9.67
C ARG A 73 -13.80 47.94 9.66
N ALA A 74 -13.01 47.38 8.74
CA ALA A 74 -11.58 47.62 8.60
C ALA A 74 -11.29 49.11 8.28
N PHE A 75 -12.17 49.74 7.50
CA PHE A 75 -11.97 51.10 6.98
C PHE A 75 -12.98 52.14 7.47
N SER A 76 -13.90 51.80 8.37
CA SER A 76 -14.82 52.77 8.99
C SER A 76 -14.06 53.69 9.97
N LYS A 77 -14.09 55.00 9.75
CA LYS A 77 -13.41 56.02 10.59
C LYS A 77 -14.14 56.38 11.90
N THR A 78 -15.35 55.88 12.13
CA THR A 78 -16.16 56.20 13.32
C THR A 78 -16.54 54.92 14.07
N GLU A 79 -16.44 54.94 15.41
CA GLU A 79 -16.96 53.84 16.26
C GLU A 79 -18.50 53.75 16.21
N GLU A 80 -19.19 54.86 15.90
CA GLU A 80 -20.63 54.88 15.72
C GLU A 80 -21.05 54.46 14.30
N LEU A 81 -21.92 53.43 14.24
CA LEU A 81 -22.49 52.90 13.01
C LEU A 81 -23.56 53.85 12.44
N ASN A 82 -23.29 54.45 11.27
CA ASN A 82 -24.30 55.17 10.46
C ASN A 82 -25.51 54.25 10.17
N LYS A 83 -26.71 54.81 9.90
CA LYS A 83 -27.95 54.04 9.59
C LYS A 83 -27.75 52.84 8.61
N PRO A 84 -27.01 52.96 7.49
CA PRO A 84 -26.75 51.82 6.59
C PRO A 84 -25.96 50.69 7.25
N LEU A 85 -25.01 51.02 8.13
CA LEU A 85 -24.16 50.04 8.81
C LEU A 85 -24.94 49.27 9.90
N LYS A 86 -26.05 49.83 10.43
CA LYS A 86 -26.97 49.11 11.34
C LYS A 86 -27.75 48.01 10.63
N VAL A 87 -28.22 48.26 9.41
CA VAL A 87 -28.86 47.22 8.55
C VAL A 87 -27.82 46.16 8.19
N PHE A 88 -26.62 46.59 7.81
CA PHE A 88 -25.53 45.67 7.48
C PHE A 88 -25.09 44.80 8.67
N ARG A 89 -25.12 45.35 9.89
CA ARG A 89 -24.90 44.58 11.13
C ARG A 89 -25.96 43.49 11.33
N ALA A 90 -27.23 43.74 11.01
CA ALA A 90 -28.28 42.73 11.13
C ALA A 90 -28.08 41.59 10.11
N VAL A 91 -27.71 41.92 8.87
CA VAL A 91 -27.37 40.94 7.82
C VAL A 91 -26.16 40.09 8.23
N PHE A 92 -25.11 40.72 8.79
CA PHE A 92 -23.95 40.01 9.31
C PHE A 92 -24.31 39.06 10.47
N VAL A 93 -25.16 39.49 11.41
CA VAL A 93 -25.57 38.60 12.52
C VAL A 93 -26.31 37.37 12.00
N LEU A 94 -27.15 37.53 10.97
CA LEU A 94 -27.79 36.38 10.30
C LEU A 94 -26.74 35.46 9.66
N SER A 95 -25.78 36.04 8.94
CA SER A 95 -24.66 35.32 8.33
C SER A 95 -23.88 34.50 9.36
N ALA A 96 -23.47 35.12 10.47
CA ALA A 96 -22.75 34.47 11.55
C ALA A 96 -23.50 33.27 12.15
N VAL A 97 -24.83 33.39 12.30
CA VAL A 97 -25.67 32.27 12.79
C VAL A 97 -25.68 31.13 11.77
N VAL A 98 -25.83 31.43 10.48
CA VAL A 98 -25.83 30.40 9.43
C VAL A 98 -24.46 29.72 9.34
N SER A 99 -23.36 30.47 9.36
CA SER A 99 -21.99 29.92 9.33
C SER A 99 -21.73 28.99 10.52
N LEU A 100 -22.16 29.38 11.72
CA LEU A 100 -21.99 28.55 12.92
C LEU A 100 -22.84 27.27 12.87
N VAL A 101 -24.10 27.38 12.45
CA VAL A 101 -25.00 26.21 12.34
C VAL A 101 -24.48 25.25 11.27
N ALA A 102 -24.08 25.77 10.10
CA ALA A 102 -23.50 24.97 9.03
C ALA A 102 -22.21 24.27 9.48
N PHE A 103 -21.32 24.97 10.19
CA PHE A 103 -20.11 24.38 10.74
C PHE A 103 -20.42 23.25 11.72
N ILE A 104 -21.28 23.47 12.72
CA ILE A 104 -21.62 22.43 13.71
C ILE A 104 -22.25 21.22 13.00
N TYR A 105 -23.18 21.47 12.09
CA TYR A 105 -23.87 20.43 11.35
C TYR A 105 -22.91 19.57 10.52
N THR A 106 -22.06 20.22 9.72
CA THR A 106 -21.09 19.52 8.86
C THR A 106 -20.00 18.82 9.69
N PHE A 107 -19.52 19.45 10.76
CA PHE A 107 -18.54 18.87 11.69
C PHE A 107 -19.06 17.58 12.34
N VAL A 108 -20.31 17.60 12.84
CA VAL A 108 -20.93 16.41 13.45
C VAL A 108 -20.94 15.24 12.47
N LEU A 109 -21.27 15.50 11.20
CA LEU A 109 -21.41 14.45 10.20
C LEU A 109 -20.06 13.94 9.66
N VAL A 110 -19.11 14.83 9.38
CA VAL A 110 -17.77 14.43 8.88
C VAL A 110 -17.01 13.59 9.90
N PHE A 111 -17.15 13.91 11.20
CA PHE A 111 -16.48 13.18 12.27
C PHE A 111 -17.37 12.09 12.91
N GLY A 112 -18.54 11.80 12.31
CA GLY A 112 -19.43 10.72 12.75
C GLY A 112 -19.97 10.85 14.18
N LEU A 113 -20.02 12.07 14.72
CA LEU A 113 -20.42 12.34 16.11
C LEU A 113 -21.90 12.10 16.38
N ASP A 114 -22.71 12.01 15.32
CA ASP A 114 -24.10 11.56 15.35
C ASP A 114 -24.25 10.08 15.77
N ASN A 115 -23.15 9.30 15.66
CA ASN A 115 -23.07 7.90 16.04
C ASN A 115 -22.24 7.66 17.31
N GLY A 116 -21.89 8.74 18.03
CA GLY A 116 -21.05 8.72 19.24
C GLY A 116 -19.59 9.14 18.98
N VAL A 117 -18.81 9.30 20.05
CA VAL A 117 -17.40 9.72 19.95
C VAL A 117 -16.51 8.49 19.85
N GLN A 118 -15.98 8.22 18.65
CA GLN A 118 -15.06 7.11 18.39
C GLN A 118 -13.78 7.63 17.71
N ALA A 119 -12.61 7.13 18.11
CA ALA A 119 -11.33 7.56 17.55
C ALA A 119 -11.21 7.23 16.05
N THR A 120 -11.78 6.11 15.61
CA THR A 120 -11.79 5.65 14.21
C THR A 120 -12.61 6.57 13.30
N LEU A 121 -13.82 6.95 13.72
CA LEU A 121 -14.67 7.91 12.99
C LEU A 121 -14.00 9.30 12.94
N PHE A 122 -13.30 9.67 14.02
CA PHE A 122 -12.57 10.94 14.05
C PHE A 122 -11.38 10.94 13.08
N ALA A 123 -10.62 9.84 13.01
CA ALA A 123 -9.51 9.67 12.07
C ALA A 123 -9.99 9.68 10.61
N ARG A 124 -11.11 9.00 10.30
CA ARG A 124 -11.74 9.05 8.97
C ARG A 124 -12.13 10.47 8.57
N GLY A 125 -12.72 11.23 9.49
CA GLY A 125 -13.04 12.64 9.27
C GLY A 125 -11.80 13.49 9.00
N LEU A 126 -10.69 13.22 9.70
CA LEU A 126 -9.42 13.92 9.50
C LEU A 126 -8.79 13.61 8.13
N GLN A 127 -8.83 12.34 7.70
CA GLN A 127 -8.34 11.91 6.39
C GLN A 127 -9.17 12.52 5.25
N ALA A 128 -10.49 12.57 5.40
CA ALA A 128 -11.39 13.14 4.40
C ALA A 128 -11.08 14.62 4.10
N ILE A 129 -10.68 15.40 5.11
CA ILE A 129 -10.40 16.83 4.95
C ILE A 129 -8.97 17.12 4.47
N THR A 130 -8.05 16.15 4.48
CA THR A 130 -6.61 16.36 4.22
C THR A 130 -6.35 17.08 2.90
N GLN A 131 -6.99 16.65 1.81
CA GLN A 131 -6.85 17.25 0.47
C GLN A 131 -7.29 18.73 0.41
N TYR A 132 -8.11 19.19 1.35
CA TYR A 132 -8.64 20.55 1.40
C TYR A 132 -7.93 21.46 2.40
N LEU A 133 -7.02 20.94 3.24
CA LEU A 133 -6.33 21.73 4.27
C LEU A 133 -5.50 22.87 3.66
N ILE A 134 -4.83 22.62 2.53
CA ILE A 134 -4.03 23.63 1.83
C ILE A 134 -4.93 24.74 1.25
N PRO A 135 -5.95 24.44 0.41
CA PRO A 135 -6.91 25.46 -0.05
C PRO A 135 -7.57 26.23 1.10
N LEU A 136 -7.95 25.55 2.18
CA LEU A 136 -8.56 26.17 3.36
C LEU A 136 -7.60 27.18 4.01
N GLY A 137 -6.33 26.80 4.17
CA GLY A 137 -5.28 27.68 4.70
C GLY A 137 -5.17 28.98 3.89
N PHE A 138 -5.12 28.89 2.55
CA PHE A 138 -5.09 30.07 1.69
C PHE A 138 -6.31 30.97 1.88
N VAL A 139 -7.50 30.38 1.83
CA VAL A 139 -8.75 31.12 1.90
C VAL A 139 -8.90 31.79 3.28
N CYS A 140 -8.49 31.15 4.37
CA CYS A 140 -8.46 31.77 5.70
C CYS A 140 -7.41 32.88 5.82
N LEU A 141 -6.22 32.73 5.24
CA LEU A 141 -5.14 33.72 5.34
C LEU A 141 -5.41 35.02 4.55
N LEU A 142 -6.15 34.95 3.45
CA LEU A 142 -6.40 36.10 2.57
C LEU A 142 -7.07 37.30 3.28
N PRO A 143 -8.16 37.15 4.04
CA PRO A 143 -8.79 38.27 4.75
C PRO A 143 -8.18 38.57 6.12
N LEU A 144 -7.26 37.74 6.64
CA LEU A 144 -6.61 37.92 7.94
C LEU A 144 -6.00 39.34 8.17
N PRO A 145 -5.34 39.98 7.17
CA PRO A 145 -4.84 41.34 7.31
C PRO A 145 -5.88 42.40 7.69
N LEU A 146 -7.16 42.17 7.39
CA LEU A 146 -8.25 43.10 7.72
C LEU A 146 -8.50 43.18 9.24
N LEU A 147 -8.02 42.22 10.01
CA LEU A 147 -8.05 42.27 11.47
C LEU A 147 -7.09 43.33 12.02
N PHE A 148 -5.87 43.37 11.48
CA PHE A 148 -4.74 44.07 12.10
C PHE A 148 -4.42 45.41 11.43
N THR A 149 -4.95 45.64 10.23
CA THR A 149 -4.66 46.85 9.45
C THR A 149 -5.85 47.81 9.41
N THR A 150 -5.56 49.10 9.26
CA THR A 150 -6.56 50.18 9.29
C THR A 150 -6.51 51.08 8.05
N THR A 151 -5.57 50.84 7.13
CA THR A 151 -5.45 51.58 5.87
C THR A 151 -5.34 50.63 4.68
N PRO A 152 -6.00 50.92 3.54
CA PRO A 152 -6.02 50.02 2.39
C PRO A 152 -4.62 49.61 1.90
N LEU A 153 -3.67 50.55 1.90
CA LEU A 153 -2.29 50.28 1.50
C LEU A 153 -1.56 49.29 2.43
N LYS A 154 -1.78 49.39 3.75
CA LYS A 154 -1.19 48.44 4.71
C LYS A 154 -1.87 47.08 4.60
N THR A 155 -3.19 47.05 4.39
CA THR A 155 -3.94 45.82 4.13
C THR A 155 -3.43 45.10 2.89
N ALA A 156 -3.25 45.81 1.77
CA ALA A 156 -2.74 45.23 0.53
C ALA A 156 -1.33 44.63 0.71
N LYS A 157 -0.42 45.36 1.37
CA LYS A 157 0.94 44.86 1.66
C LYS A 157 0.92 43.63 2.58
N ALA A 158 0.08 43.63 3.60
CA ALA A 158 -0.05 42.50 4.53
C ALA A 158 -0.75 41.30 3.87
N ALA A 159 -1.67 41.51 2.93
CA ALA A 159 -2.29 40.44 2.13
C ALA A 159 -1.28 39.80 1.18
N VAL A 160 -0.44 40.60 0.51
CA VAL A 160 0.67 40.08 -0.30
C VAL A 160 1.66 39.30 0.58
N ALA A 161 2.01 39.80 1.75
CA ALA A 161 2.88 39.08 2.69
C ALA A 161 2.24 37.77 3.19
N SER A 162 0.95 37.76 3.48
CA SER A 162 0.23 36.56 3.93
C SER A 162 0.14 35.52 2.80
N ALA A 163 -0.07 35.97 1.56
CA ALA A 163 -0.03 35.10 0.38
C ALA A 163 1.38 34.54 0.14
N LEU A 164 2.43 35.35 0.29
CA LEU A 164 3.82 34.89 0.17
C LEU A 164 4.20 33.89 1.26
N VAL A 165 3.78 34.13 2.52
CA VAL A 165 4.00 33.18 3.62
C VAL A 165 3.22 31.89 3.39
N ALA A 166 1.97 31.97 2.91
CA ALA A 166 1.20 30.80 2.52
C ALA A 166 1.90 30.02 1.42
N VAL A 167 2.37 30.69 0.37
CA VAL A 167 3.14 30.08 -0.74
C VAL A 167 4.45 29.46 -0.23
N LEU A 168 5.18 30.12 0.68
CA LEU A 168 6.44 29.60 1.23
C LEU A 168 6.27 28.43 2.21
N ILE A 169 5.15 28.37 2.94
CA ILE A 169 4.79 27.22 3.79
C ILE A 169 4.28 26.07 2.92
N VAL A 170 3.58 26.39 1.83
CA VAL A 170 2.97 25.41 0.94
C VAL A 170 3.97 24.85 -0.06
N LEU A 171 4.97 25.59 -0.56
CA LEU A 171 5.96 25.08 -1.51
C LEU A 171 6.67 23.78 -1.03
N PRO A 172 7.07 23.65 0.24
CA PRO A 172 7.56 22.39 0.80
C PRO A 172 6.48 21.30 0.98
N LEU A 173 5.21 21.68 1.11
CA LEU A 173 4.04 20.77 1.24
C LEU A 173 3.36 20.43 -0.11
N GLN A 174 3.72 21.16 -1.17
CA GLN A 174 3.38 20.98 -2.58
C GLN A 174 4.55 20.38 -3.36
N ILE A 175 5.60 19.92 -2.65
CA ILE A 175 6.24 18.69 -3.09
C ILE A 175 5.13 17.66 -2.99
N ASP A 176 4.48 17.46 -4.13
CA ASP A 176 3.69 16.29 -4.38
C ASP A 176 4.62 15.10 -4.04
N PHE A 177 4.35 14.44 -2.92
CA PHE A 177 4.55 13.00 -2.85
C PHE A 177 3.37 12.31 -3.55
N GLY A 178 2.68 12.98 -4.48
CA GLY A 178 2.25 12.32 -5.68
C GLY A 178 3.43 11.48 -6.14
N SER A 179 3.27 10.16 -6.01
CA SER A 179 3.87 9.26 -6.98
C SER A 179 3.57 9.91 -8.33
N GLY A 180 4.53 10.65 -8.89
CA GLY A 180 4.52 10.88 -10.33
C GLY A 180 4.27 9.51 -10.93
N GLU A 181 3.35 9.42 -11.91
CA GLU A 181 3.04 8.13 -12.54
C GLU A 181 4.37 7.46 -12.89
N LEU A 182 4.74 6.45 -12.10
CA LEU A 182 6.04 5.83 -12.23
C LEU A 182 6.06 5.18 -13.60
N THR A 183 7.07 5.51 -14.37
CA THR A 183 7.30 4.85 -15.66
C THR A 183 8.11 3.58 -15.43
N ALA A 184 7.98 2.57 -16.29
CA ALA A 184 8.76 1.34 -16.13
C ALA A 184 10.28 1.61 -16.13
N ASP A 185 10.71 2.69 -16.78
CA ASP A 185 12.12 3.08 -16.90
C ASP A 185 12.73 3.54 -15.57
N GLU A 186 11.88 3.89 -14.60
CA GLU A 186 12.28 4.28 -13.24
C GLU A 186 12.32 3.10 -12.26
N LEU A 187 11.85 1.92 -12.68
CA LEU A 187 11.83 0.71 -11.86
C LEU A 187 13.18 -0.02 -11.87
N PRO A 188 13.44 -0.93 -10.92
CA PRO A 188 14.63 -1.77 -10.94
C PRO A 188 14.73 -2.55 -12.25
N ALA A 189 15.88 -2.46 -12.90
CA ALA A 189 16.14 -3.18 -14.14
C ALA A 189 16.11 -4.70 -13.91
N LEU A 190 15.48 -5.42 -14.84
CA LEU A 190 15.46 -6.88 -14.85
C LEU A 190 16.61 -7.43 -15.72
N THR A 191 17.28 -8.46 -15.24
CA THR A 191 18.37 -9.14 -15.94
C THR A 191 17.83 -10.35 -16.69
N MET A 192 17.47 -10.14 -17.95
CA MET A 192 17.03 -11.21 -18.86
C MET A 192 18.23 -11.93 -19.47
N ARG A 193 18.17 -13.26 -19.60
CA ARG A 193 19.20 -14.09 -20.28
C ARG A 193 18.78 -14.53 -21.68
N SER A 194 17.51 -14.36 -22.05
CA SER A 194 16.98 -14.65 -23.38
C SER A 194 16.69 -13.37 -24.18
N GLU A 195 16.62 -13.51 -25.50
CA GLU A 195 16.21 -12.43 -26.41
C GLU A 195 14.69 -12.25 -26.40
N ASP A 196 14.23 -11.05 -26.78
CA ASP A 196 12.79 -10.80 -26.96
C ASP A 196 12.28 -11.55 -28.21
N LEU A 197 11.41 -12.52 -27.96
CA LEU A 197 10.84 -13.42 -28.97
C LEU A 197 9.65 -12.80 -29.71
N LEU A 198 9.14 -11.65 -29.27
CA LEU A 198 8.15 -10.88 -30.05
C LEU A 198 8.80 -10.12 -31.21
N ALA A 199 10.13 -9.97 -31.21
CA ALA A 199 10.87 -9.28 -32.26
C ALA A 199 10.62 -9.90 -33.65
N GLY A 200 10.18 -9.07 -34.60
CA GLY A 200 9.87 -9.48 -35.96
C GLY A 200 8.51 -10.18 -36.14
N ALA A 201 7.67 -10.22 -35.10
CA ALA A 201 6.27 -10.62 -35.23
C ALA A 201 5.49 -9.64 -36.13
N ALA A 202 4.29 -10.04 -36.54
CA ALA A 202 3.33 -9.20 -37.21
C ALA A 202 1.99 -9.23 -36.49
N VAL A 203 1.31 -8.09 -36.39
CA VAL A 203 -0.09 -8.05 -35.94
C VAL A 203 -0.96 -8.74 -36.99
N SER A 204 -1.60 -9.84 -36.62
CA SER A 204 -2.52 -10.58 -37.50
C SER A 204 -3.97 -10.16 -37.31
N PHE A 205 -4.31 -9.61 -36.14
CA PHE A 205 -5.64 -9.12 -35.81
C PHE A 205 -5.58 -8.09 -34.68
N GLU A 206 -6.50 -7.13 -34.70
CA GLU A 206 -6.73 -6.17 -33.63
C GLU A 206 -8.24 -5.92 -33.53
N SER A 207 -8.78 -6.00 -32.32
CA SER A 207 -10.17 -5.59 -32.07
C SER A 207 -10.28 -4.08 -32.08
N LEU A 208 -11.25 -3.54 -32.82
CA LEU A 208 -11.50 -2.10 -32.91
C LEU A 208 -12.95 -1.77 -32.55
N LYS A 209 -13.13 -0.74 -31.72
CA LYS A 209 -14.42 -0.08 -31.53
C LYS A 209 -14.75 0.77 -32.75
N SER A 210 -16.05 1.02 -32.96
CA SER A 210 -16.51 1.86 -34.08
C SER A 210 -15.85 3.24 -34.06
N GLY A 211 -15.05 3.53 -35.10
CA GLY A 211 -14.36 4.80 -35.28
C GLY A 211 -12.90 4.81 -34.84
N GLU A 212 -12.37 3.69 -34.35
CA GLU A 212 -10.95 3.52 -34.05
C GLU A 212 -10.13 3.16 -35.30
N GLU A 213 -8.86 3.53 -35.27
CA GLU A 213 -7.84 3.10 -36.22
C GLU A 213 -6.93 2.09 -35.52
N ALA A 214 -6.46 1.08 -36.27
CA ALA A 214 -5.53 0.08 -35.77
C ALA A 214 -4.20 0.72 -35.36
N ASP A 215 -3.79 0.51 -34.10
CA ASP A 215 -2.54 1.02 -33.56
C ASP A 215 -1.72 -0.05 -32.82
N ALA A 216 -2.17 -1.31 -32.80
CA ALA A 216 -1.44 -2.40 -32.15
C ALA A 216 -0.05 -2.67 -32.75
N ALA A 217 0.21 -2.22 -33.98
CA ALA A 217 1.53 -2.27 -34.61
C ALA A 217 2.59 -1.49 -33.81
N ASN A 218 2.18 -0.52 -32.99
CA ASN A 218 3.06 0.24 -32.10
C ASN A 218 3.75 -0.67 -31.07
N LEU A 219 3.18 -1.82 -30.72
CA LEU A 219 3.84 -2.78 -29.82
C LEU A 219 5.06 -3.47 -30.44
N LEU A 220 5.28 -3.30 -31.74
CA LEU A 220 6.34 -3.95 -32.52
C LEU A 220 7.38 -2.98 -33.07
N ASP A 221 7.18 -1.66 -32.93
CA ASP A 221 8.02 -0.65 -33.59
C ASP A 221 9.32 -0.34 -32.81
N GLY A 222 9.39 -0.72 -31.54
CA GLY A 222 10.51 -0.47 -30.64
C GLY A 222 10.68 1.01 -30.23
N ASP A 223 9.68 1.86 -30.48
CA ASP A 223 9.61 3.24 -30.00
C ASP A 223 8.69 3.31 -28.79
N ASP A 224 9.28 3.41 -27.60
CA ASP A 224 8.57 3.44 -26.30
C ASP A 224 7.66 4.69 -26.12
N LYS A 225 7.46 5.50 -27.16
CA LYS A 225 6.55 6.66 -27.19
C LYS A 225 5.20 6.38 -27.86
N ASN A 226 5.07 5.25 -28.55
CA ASN A 226 3.83 4.84 -29.19
C ASN A 226 3.13 3.76 -28.34
N TYR A 227 1.81 3.65 -28.48
CA TYR A 227 0.99 2.79 -27.63
C TYR A 227 0.01 2.00 -28.48
N TRP A 228 -0.29 0.78 -28.08
CA TRP A 228 -1.57 0.16 -28.42
C TRP A 228 -2.63 0.73 -27.48
N THR A 229 -3.75 1.20 -28.03
CA THR A 229 -4.78 1.89 -27.24
C THR A 229 -6.12 1.15 -27.16
N PRO A 230 -6.17 -0.06 -26.58
CA PRO A 230 -7.43 -0.79 -26.47
C PRO A 230 -8.44 -0.01 -25.62
N GLN A 231 -9.67 0.08 -26.11
CA GLN A 231 -10.80 0.65 -25.38
C GLN A 231 -11.78 -0.40 -24.90
N ASP A 232 -12.57 -0.07 -23.89
CA ASP A 232 -13.72 -0.88 -23.48
C ASP A 232 -14.65 -1.09 -24.70
N PRO A 233 -14.85 -2.35 -25.14
CA PRO A 233 -15.59 -2.64 -26.36
C PRO A 233 -17.04 -2.19 -26.22
N ALA A 234 -17.66 -1.78 -27.33
CA ALA A 234 -19.08 -1.41 -27.37
C ALA A 234 -20.05 -2.58 -27.11
N ARG A 235 -19.51 -3.77 -26.77
CA ARG A 235 -20.23 -5.05 -26.60
C ARG A 235 -21.06 -5.45 -27.83
N ASP A 236 -20.63 -5.00 -29.00
CA ASP A 236 -21.22 -5.27 -30.32
C ASP A 236 -20.13 -5.89 -31.22
N PRO A 237 -19.84 -7.20 -31.08
CA PRO A 237 -18.78 -7.84 -31.86
C PRO A 237 -19.11 -7.79 -33.36
N ALA A 238 -18.09 -7.67 -34.20
CA ALA A 238 -18.26 -7.78 -35.65
C ALA A 238 -18.93 -9.12 -36.03
N GLU A 239 -19.79 -9.13 -37.06
CA GLU A 239 -20.47 -10.35 -37.54
C GLU A 239 -19.45 -11.49 -37.78
N GLY A 240 -19.56 -12.56 -36.98
CA GLY A 240 -18.74 -13.78 -37.12
C GLY A 240 -17.57 -13.93 -36.12
N GLN A 241 -17.43 -13.06 -35.12
CA GLN A 241 -16.43 -13.16 -34.05
C GLN A 241 -17.06 -13.62 -32.72
N GLU A 242 -16.48 -14.61 -32.03
CA GLU A 242 -16.82 -14.95 -30.64
C GLU A 242 -15.95 -14.16 -29.65
N ASP A 243 -16.56 -13.84 -28.50
CA ASP A 243 -16.12 -13.06 -27.33
C ASP A 243 -16.16 -11.52 -27.46
N GLY A 244 -17.36 -10.95 -27.25
CA GLY A 244 -17.65 -9.51 -27.30
C GLY A 244 -17.48 -8.75 -25.97
N ASN A 245 -16.59 -9.20 -25.09
CA ASN A 245 -16.39 -8.61 -23.75
C ASN A 245 -14.95 -8.15 -23.45
N ASN A 246 -14.05 -8.16 -24.45
CA ASN A 246 -12.67 -7.70 -24.29
C ASN A 246 -12.17 -6.97 -25.54
N SER A 247 -11.03 -6.29 -25.40
CA SER A 247 -10.25 -5.79 -26.54
C SER A 247 -8.90 -6.48 -26.57
N TYR A 248 -8.51 -6.97 -27.74
CA TYR A 248 -7.34 -7.84 -27.90
C TYR A 248 -6.60 -7.60 -29.21
N VAL A 249 -5.31 -7.96 -29.18
CA VAL A 249 -4.41 -8.02 -30.32
C VAL A 249 -3.90 -9.44 -30.48
N GLU A 250 -3.80 -9.93 -31.71
CA GLU A 250 -3.13 -11.18 -32.05
C GLU A 250 -1.83 -10.90 -32.82
N PHE A 251 -0.78 -11.62 -32.45
CA PHE A 251 0.53 -11.60 -33.08
C PHE A 251 0.81 -12.94 -33.76
N GLN A 252 1.26 -12.88 -35.00
CA GLN A 252 1.90 -13.98 -35.71
C GLN A 252 3.42 -13.84 -35.57
N LEU A 253 4.04 -14.79 -34.87
CA LEU A 253 5.49 -14.89 -34.74
C LEU A 253 6.10 -15.47 -36.04
N PRO A 254 7.39 -15.20 -36.33
CA PRO A 254 8.06 -15.71 -37.54
C PRO A 254 8.13 -17.24 -37.63
N ARG A 255 8.08 -17.90 -36.47
CA ARG A 255 8.11 -19.36 -36.29
C ARG A 255 7.53 -19.71 -34.93
N ALA A 256 7.23 -20.99 -34.72
CA ALA A 256 6.92 -21.49 -33.38
C ALA A 256 8.14 -21.35 -32.46
N VAL A 257 7.93 -20.75 -31.29
CA VAL A 257 8.94 -20.54 -30.24
C VAL A 257 8.37 -20.96 -28.90
N THR A 258 9.26 -21.38 -28.00
CA THR A 258 8.92 -21.66 -26.60
C THR A 258 9.21 -20.41 -25.77
N PHE A 259 8.32 -20.04 -24.85
CA PHE A 259 8.52 -18.93 -23.92
C PHE A 259 7.78 -19.19 -22.60
N ASN A 260 8.25 -18.60 -21.50
CA ASN A 260 7.77 -18.80 -20.12
C ASN A 260 7.67 -17.50 -19.30
N THR A 261 8.06 -16.37 -19.90
CA THR A 261 8.04 -15.07 -19.24
C THR A 261 7.54 -14.01 -20.23
N ALA A 262 6.75 -13.06 -19.74
CA ALA A 262 6.38 -11.87 -20.49
C ALA A 262 6.56 -10.61 -19.65
N ILE A 263 6.87 -9.50 -20.30
CA ILE A 263 6.85 -8.16 -19.70
C ILE A 263 5.84 -7.33 -20.46
N ILE A 264 4.89 -6.74 -19.73
CA ILE A 264 3.87 -5.84 -20.29
C ILE A 264 3.98 -4.50 -19.58
N GLU A 265 4.03 -3.42 -20.34
CA GLU A 265 4.15 -2.07 -19.80
C GLU A 265 2.92 -1.24 -20.18
N GLU A 266 2.32 -0.57 -19.22
CA GLU A 266 1.20 0.33 -19.40
C GLU A 266 1.60 1.74 -18.95
N GLU A 267 1.20 2.76 -19.71
CA GLU A 267 1.22 4.14 -19.22
C GLU A 267 -0.09 4.43 -18.51
N GLY A 268 -0.03 4.59 -17.19
CA GLY A 268 -1.19 4.76 -16.32
C GLY A 268 -1.53 3.48 -15.53
N ASN A 269 -2.81 3.31 -15.21
CA ASN A 269 -3.32 2.15 -14.46
C ASN A 269 -4.78 1.89 -14.88
N GLU A 270 -5.05 1.88 -16.18
CA GLU A 270 -6.38 1.75 -16.76
C GLU A 270 -6.81 0.29 -16.97
N ALA A 271 -5.86 -0.64 -17.13
CA ALA A 271 -6.13 -2.07 -17.23
C ALA A 271 -6.51 -2.62 -15.85
N GLN A 272 -7.71 -3.19 -15.74
CA GLN A 272 -8.28 -3.75 -14.51
C GLN A 272 -8.48 -5.27 -14.55
N TYR A 273 -8.24 -5.88 -15.71
CA TYR A 273 -8.02 -7.31 -15.90
C TYR A 273 -7.48 -7.56 -17.31
N PHE A 274 -6.49 -8.42 -17.45
CA PHE A 274 -5.90 -8.77 -18.74
C PHE A 274 -5.48 -10.24 -18.79
N ARG A 275 -5.33 -10.78 -20.00
CA ARG A 275 -4.86 -12.14 -20.25
C ARG A 275 -3.81 -12.19 -21.35
N LEU A 276 -2.85 -13.09 -21.19
CA LEU A 276 -1.96 -13.53 -22.25
C LEU A 276 -2.35 -14.94 -22.65
N GLN A 277 -2.51 -15.17 -23.96
CA GLN A 277 -2.95 -16.44 -24.51
C GLN A 277 -2.00 -16.92 -25.61
N ALA A 278 -1.84 -18.23 -25.70
CA ALA A 278 -1.08 -18.90 -26.73
C ALA A 278 -2.01 -19.80 -27.55
N PHE A 279 -1.80 -19.87 -28.87
CA PHE A 279 -2.57 -20.76 -29.72
C PHE A 279 -1.93 -22.15 -29.72
N VAL A 280 -2.60 -23.13 -29.13
CA VAL A 280 -2.10 -24.50 -28.97
C VAL A 280 -3.17 -25.47 -29.45
N ASP A 281 -2.78 -26.44 -30.29
CA ASP A 281 -3.67 -27.49 -30.81
C ASP A 281 -5.00 -27.00 -31.44
N GLY A 282 -4.98 -25.80 -32.02
CA GLY A 282 -6.15 -25.21 -32.69
C GLY A 282 -7.04 -24.34 -31.79
N GLU A 283 -6.67 -24.16 -30.52
CA GLU A 283 -7.44 -23.40 -29.53
C GLU A 283 -6.58 -22.33 -28.85
N TRP A 284 -7.23 -21.25 -28.39
CA TRP A 284 -6.57 -20.22 -27.57
C TRP A 284 -6.56 -20.66 -26.10
N VAL A 285 -5.37 -20.87 -25.56
CA VAL A 285 -5.16 -21.25 -24.16
C VAL A 285 -4.63 -20.04 -23.39
N THR A 286 -5.31 -19.66 -22.31
CA THR A 286 -4.78 -18.65 -21.37
C THR A 286 -3.58 -19.21 -20.64
N VAL A 287 -2.42 -18.59 -20.85
CA VAL A 287 -1.16 -18.97 -20.18
C VAL A 287 -0.88 -18.09 -18.97
N TYR A 288 -1.47 -16.89 -18.94
CA TYR A 288 -1.35 -15.96 -17.83
C TYR A 288 -2.55 -15.01 -17.77
N GLN A 289 -2.98 -14.61 -16.57
CA GLN A 289 -4.00 -13.58 -16.36
C GLN A 289 -3.80 -12.85 -15.03
N SER A 290 -4.23 -11.59 -14.95
CA SER A 290 -4.09 -10.75 -13.74
C SER A 290 -4.95 -9.49 -13.81
N GLU A 291 -5.25 -8.89 -12.66
CA GLU A 291 -6.08 -7.69 -12.54
C GLU A 291 -5.38 -6.39 -12.95
N LYS A 292 -4.04 -6.33 -12.93
CA LYS A 292 -3.33 -5.05 -13.11
C LYS A 292 -2.02 -5.18 -13.87
N ILE A 293 -1.82 -4.25 -14.80
CA ILE A 293 -0.54 -4.07 -15.49
C ILE A 293 0.29 -3.00 -14.78
N GLN A 294 -0.25 -1.78 -14.66
CA GLN A 294 0.46 -0.63 -14.10
C GLN A 294 1.75 -0.32 -14.88
N ALA A 295 2.73 0.35 -14.29
CA ALA A 295 3.98 0.72 -14.95
C ALA A 295 4.65 -0.47 -15.67
N MET A 296 4.76 -1.62 -15.00
CA MET A 296 5.28 -2.85 -15.59
C MET A 296 4.76 -4.09 -14.86
N ARG A 297 4.21 -5.02 -15.64
CA ARG A 297 3.85 -6.35 -15.18
C ARG A 297 4.82 -7.38 -15.72
N LEU A 298 5.53 -8.01 -14.80
CA LEU A 298 6.28 -9.23 -15.04
C LEU A 298 5.30 -10.41 -14.89
N CYS A 299 5.20 -11.22 -15.93
CA CYS A 299 4.32 -12.39 -15.99
C CYS A 299 5.19 -13.66 -16.00
N SER A 300 5.09 -14.48 -14.95
CA SER A 300 5.77 -15.78 -14.86
C SER A 300 4.77 -16.92 -15.06
N PHE A 301 5.00 -17.80 -16.03
CA PHE A 301 4.10 -18.91 -16.35
C PHE A 301 4.83 -20.14 -16.90
N ASP A 302 4.13 -21.26 -16.98
CA ASP A 302 4.71 -22.50 -17.51
C ASP A 302 5.04 -22.35 -19.00
N ALA A 303 6.16 -22.92 -19.42
CA ALA A 303 6.65 -22.76 -20.78
C ALA A 303 5.63 -23.27 -21.81
N VAL A 304 5.30 -22.42 -22.78
CA VAL A 304 4.37 -22.74 -23.89
C VAL A 304 5.09 -22.60 -25.22
N THR A 305 4.75 -23.45 -26.19
CA THR A 305 5.29 -23.37 -27.54
C THR A 305 4.19 -23.03 -28.54
N THR A 306 4.33 -21.90 -29.24
CA THR A 306 3.38 -21.45 -30.26
C THR A 306 4.03 -20.47 -31.23
N ASP A 307 3.39 -20.23 -32.37
CA ASP A 307 3.69 -19.13 -33.29
C ASP A 307 2.61 -18.04 -33.29
N ARG A 308 1.57 -18.17 -32.45
CA ARG A 308 0.48 -17.20 -32.34
C ARG A 308 0.19 -16.86 -30.88
N VAL A 309 0.26 -15.57 -30.58
CA VAL A 309 0.08 -15.02 -29.23
C VAL A 309 -1.03 -13.99 -29.25
N ARG A 310 -1.81 -13.90 -28.17
CA ARG A 310 -2.87 -12.91 -28.02
C ARG A 310 -2.75 -12.24 -26.66
N LEU A 311 -2.79 -10.91 -26.65
CA LEU A 311 -2.92 -10.09 -25.44
C LEU A 311 -4.34 -9.52 -25.42
N SER A 312 -5.09 -9.75 -24.35
CA SER A 312 -6.44 -9.20 -24.17
C SER A 312 -6.52 -8.35 -22.91
N VAL A 313 -7.24 -7.23 -23.00
CA VAL A 313 -7.71 -6.45 -21.87
C VAL A 313 -9.21 -6.72 -21.71
N ASP A 314 -9.56 -7.33 -20.59
CA ASP A 314 -10.91 -7.84 -20.33
C ASP A 314 -11.71 -6.91 -19.42
N LYS A 315 -11.03 -6.06 -18.63
CA LYS A 315 -11.68 -5.09 -17.77
C LYS A 315 -10.90 -3.78 -17.80
N PHE A 316 -11.64 -2.69 -17.94
CA PHE A 316 -11.13 -1.33 -18.02
C PHE A 316 -11.55 -0.57 -16.75
N ARG A 317 -10.71 0.37 -16.31
CA ARG A 317 -11.05 1.32 -15.25
C ARG A 317 -12.20 2.23 -15.69
N SER A 318 -12.17 2.66 -16.94
CA SER A 318 -13.11 3.60 -17.53
C SER A 318 -13.48 3.17 -18.95
N SER A 319 -14.75 3.34 -19.33
CA SER A 319 -15.18 3.15 -20.73
C SER A 319 -14.82 4.34 -21.63
N ASP A 320 -14.44 5.48 -21.04
CA ASP A 320 -14.12 6.73 -21.74
C ASP A 320 -12.60 6.93 -21.93
N THR A 321 -11.78 6.14 -21.24
CA THR A 321 -10.32 6.26 -21.25
C THR A 321 -9.71 4.96 -21.76
N PRO A 322 -9.00 4.97 -22.91
CA PRO A 322 -8.30 3.79 -23.38
C PRO A 322 -7.19 3.40 -22.41
N VAL A 323 -6.92 2.10 -22.34
CA VAL A 323 -5.65 1.60 -21.82
C VAL A 323 -4.55 1.97 -22.80
N ARG A 324 -3.33 2.24 -22.32
CA ARG A 324 -2.20 2.61 -23.17
C ARG A 324 -1.05 1.65 -22.93
N ILE A 325 -1.05 0.54 -23.68
CA ILE A 325 0.02 -0.47 -23.58
C ILE A 325 1.21 0.01 -24.40
N ARG A 326 2.32 0.24 -23.71
CA ARG A 326 3.59 0.70 -24.27
C ARG A 326 4.38 -0.43 -24.91
N ALA A 327 4.40 -1.60 -24.26
CA ALA A 327 5.19 -2.73 -24.73
C ALA A 327 4.59 -4.08 -24.32
N LEU A 328 4.80 -5.08 -25.18
CA LEU A 328 4.74 -6.50 -24.85
C LEU A 328 6.09 -7.11 -25.27
N ARG A 329 6.76 -7.82 -24.37
CA ARG A 329 8.00 -8.54 -24.67
C ARG A 329 7.89 -9.97 -24.18
N LEU A 330 8.38 -10.92 -24.96
CA LEU A 330 8.29 -12.36 -24.67
C LEU A 330 9.67 -12.96 -24.49
N TYR A 331 9.86 -13.75 -23.45
CA TYR A 331 11.16 -14.31 -23.09
C TYR A 331 11.04 -15.80 -22.76
N ASN A 332 12.11 -16.53 -23.09
CA ASN A 332 12.28 -17.92 -22.69
C ASN A 332 13.45 -18.00 -21.73
N GLU A 333 13.19 -17.61 -20.48
CA GLU A 333 14.24 -17.54 -19.49
C GLU A 333 14.68 -18.95 -19.09
N PRO A 334 15.99 -19.25 -19.19
CA PRO A 334 16.52 -20.53 -18.79
C PRO A 334 16.56 -20.63 -17.26
N GLN A 335 16.57 -21.87 -16.77
CA GLN A 335 16.91 -22.15 -15.38
C GLN A 335 18.32 -21.66 -15.03
N ARG A 336 18.54 -21.40 -13.74
CA ARG A 336 19.75 -20.84 -13.14
C ARG A 336 20.12 -21.65 -11.90
N ALA A 337 21.33 -21.49 -11.38
CA ALA A 337 21.62 -21.94 -10.03
C ALA A 337 20.85 -21.07 -9.02
N ALA A 338 20.34 -21.68 -7.96
CA ALA A 338 19.67 -20.97 -6.87
C ALA A 338 20.62 -20.07 -6.06
N GLU A 339 21.93 -20.36 -6.09
CA GLU A 339 22.97 -19.62 -5.38
C GLU A 339 22.61 -19.41 -3.89
N ASP A 340 22.48 -18.16 -3.45
CA ASP A 340 22.12 -17.75 -2.09
C ASP A 340 20.67 -17.22 -1.98
N PHE A 341 19.82 -17.51 -2.97
CA PHE A 341 18.42 -17.08 -2.96
C PHE A 341 17.66 -17.60 -1.74
N GLU A 342 16.90 -16.73 -1.09
CA GLU A 342 16.16 -17.07 0.12
C GLU A 342 14.65 -17.08 -0.10
N VAL A 343 13.99 -18.07 0.51
CA VAL A 343 12.55 -18.04 0.72
C VAL A 343 12.31 -18.10 2.22
N THR A 344 11.95 -16.95 2.77
CA THR A 344 11.75 -16.78 4.21
C THR A 344 10.26 -16.86 4.56
N ALA A 345 9.90 -17.42 5.71
CA ALA A 345 8.51 -17.41 6.16
C ALA A 345 8.39 -17.19 7.66
N TYR A 346 7.43 -16.34 8.05
CA TYR A 346 7.05 -16.14 9.44
C TYR A 346 6.23 -17.33 9.95
N GLN A 347 6.68 -17.92 11.06
CA GLN A 347 6.03 -19.01 11.80
C GLN A 347 5.72 -18.52 13.21
N ARG A 348 4.44 -18.52 13.59
CA ARG A 348 4.03 -18.30 14.98
C ARG A 348 3.96 -19.61 15.74
N LEU A 349 4.19 -19.55 17.05
CA LEU A 349 4.10 -20.69 17.97
C LEU A 349 2.74 -20.81 18.68
N ASP A 350 1.83 -19.85 18.47
CA ASP A 350 0.54 -19.73 19.16
C ASP A 350 -0.69 -19.69 18.23
N GLY A 351 -0.47 -19.66 16.91
CA GLY A 351 -1.53 -19.78 15.90
C GLY A 351 -1.43 -21.12 15.15
N ASP A 352 -0.27 -21.36 14.55
CA ASP A 352 0.08 -22.64 13.93
C ASP A 352 1.02 -23.39 14.88
N VAL A 353 0.44 -23.85 16.00
CA VAL A 353 1.20 -24.45 17.10
C VAL A 353 1.83 -25.77 16.62
N PRO A 354 3.18 -25.90 16.61
CA PRO A 354 3.84 -27.08 16.05
C PRO A 354 3.41 -28.40 16.71
N THR A 355 3.26 -28.42 18.04
CA THR A 355 2.77 -29.61 18.75
C THR A 355 1.34 -30.00 18.35
N GLU A 356 0.46 -29.03 18.08
CA GLU A 356 -0.91 -29.30 17.63
C GLU A 356 -0.95 -29.83 16.19
N ILE A 357 -0.09 -29.31 15.32
CA ILE A 357 0.05 -29.81 13.94
C ILE A 357 0.49 -31.27 13.95
N LEU A 358 1.52 -31.62 14.74
CA LEU A 358 1.97 -33.00 14.91
C LEU A 358 0.86 -33.90 15.47
N ALA A 359 0.08 -33.41 16.43
CA ALA A 359 -1.00 -34.15 17.06
C ALA A 359 -2.18 -34.48 16.12
N ARG A 360 -2.33 -33.77 14.99
CA ARG A 360 -3.35 -34.05 13.95
C ARG A 360 -3.03 -35.31 13.14
N GLY A 361 -1.85 -35.90 13.31
CA GLY A 361 -1.44 -37.16 12.72
C GLY A 361 -0.43 -37.01 11.57
N GLU A 362 0.29 -38.09 11.29
CA GLU A 362 1.45 -38.08 10.39
C GLU A 362 1.14 -37.53 8.99
N ALA A 363 0.01 -37.90 8.40
CA ALA A 363 -0.36 -37.42 7.06
C ALA A 363 -0.54 -35.90 7.01
N TYR A 364 -1.20 -35.31 8.03
CA TYR A 364 -1.40 -33.87 8.13
C TYR A 364 -0.07 -33.15 8.37
N ALA A 365 0.74 -33.67 9.30
CA ALA A 365 2.05 -33.11 9.60
C ALA A 365 3.00 -33.16 8.40
N ARG A 366 3.02 -34.25 7.61
CA ARG A 366 3.81 -34.32 6.36
C ARG A 366 3.33 -33.34 5.31
N ASN A 367 2.01 -33.16 5.17
CA ASN A 367 1.47 -32.18 4.24
C ASN A 367 1.86 -30.76 4.65
N TYR A 368 1.80 -30.43 5.95
CA TYR A 368 2.25 -29.15 6.46
C TYR A 368 3.76 -28.97 6.26
N ALA A 369 4.56 -30.02 6.50
CA ALA A 369 6.00 -29.96 6.35
C ALA A 369 6.47 -29.67 4.92
N ARG A 370 5.60 -29.80 3.91
CA ARG A 370 5.89 -29.39 2.53
C ARG A 370 6.14 -27.89 2.38
N PHE A 371 5.65 -27.05 3.28
CA PHE A 371 6.06 -25.63 3.31
C PHE A 371 7.58 -25.49 3.42
N TYR A 372 8.22 -26.39 4.18
CA TYR A 372 9.66 -26.41 4.38
C TYR A 372 10.43 -27.15 3.28
N ASP A 373 9.76 -27.59 2.21
CA ASP A 373 10.42 -27.92 0.93
C ASP A 373 10.64 -26.65 0.10
N VAL A 374 9.84 -25.60 0.35
CA VAL A 374 9.92 -24.31 -0.33
C VAL A 374 10.75 -23.33 0.51
N TYR A 375 10.52 -23.24 1.82
CA TYR A 375 11.14 -22.23 2.68
C TYR A 375 12.57 -22.62 3.10
N SER A 376 13.56 -21.78 2.78
CA SER A 376 14.96 -21.93 3.21
C SER A 376 15.21 -21.33 4.60
N THR A 377 14.36 -20.40 5.05
CA THR A 377 14.49 -19.71 6.34
C THR A 377 13.13 -19.59 7.04
N VAL A 378 13.06 -20.02 8.30
CA VAL A 378 11.88 -19.89 9.16
C VAL A 378 12.15 -18.85 10.24
N LEU A 379 11.34 -17.79 10.22
CA LEU A 379 11.30 -16.73 11.23
C LEU A 379 10.34 -17.13 12.34
N VAL A 380 10.86 -17.48 13.52
CA VAL A 380 10.02 -17.73 14.70
C VAL A 380 9.52 -16.39 15.21
N PHE A 381 8.28 -16.07 14.86
CA PHE A 381 7.67 -14.77 15.06
C PHE A 381 6.92 -14.65 16.37
N ALA A 382 6.97 -13.45 16.97
CA ALA A 382 6.28 -13.10 18.21
C ALA A 382 6.54 -14.12 19.33
N ALA A 383 7.76 -14.65 19.41
CA ALA A 383 8.09 -15.76 20.31
C ALA A 383 8.51 -15.32 21.72
N VAL A 384 8.93 -14.06 21.85
CA VAL A 384 9.38 -13.43 23.09
C VAL A 384 8.82 -12.02 23.21
N HIS A 385 8.62 -11.56 24.44
CA HIS A 385 8.07 -10.25 24.80
C HIS A 385 9.11 -9.41 25.52
N TRP A 386 9.01 -8.09 25.38
CA TRP A 386 9.87 -7.13 26.04
C TRP A 386 9.07 -6.27 27.03
N ASP A 387 9.59 -6.10 28.25
CA ASP A 387 9.02 -5.16 29.21
C ASP A 387 9.57 -3.73 29.02
N GLU A 388 9.00 -2.76 29.74
CA GLU A 388 9.43 -1.35 29.70
C GLU A 388 10.89 -1.13 30.15
N GLN A 389 11.53 -2.13 30.76
CA GLN A 389 12.94 -2.11 31.16
C GLN A 389 13.84 -2.90 30.19
N GLY A 390 13.30 -3.32 29.04
CA GLY A 390 14.02 -4.08 28.02
C GLY A 390 14.38 -5.50 28.48
N ASN A 391 13.63 -6.12 29.39
CA ASN A 391 13.81 -7.53 29.75
C ASN A 391 12.91 -8.43 28.91
N MET A 392 13.52 -9.49 28.40
CA MET A 392 12.87 -10.51 27.60
C MET A 392 12.12 -11.52 28.47
N ASN A 393 10.92 -11.90 28.07
CA ASN A 393 10.12 -12.98 28.68
C ASN A 393 9.34 -13.77 27.61
N PHE A 394 8.74 -14.89 27.99
CA PHE A 394 8.07 -15.81 27.06
C PHE A 394 6.54 -15.72 27.13
N GLY A 395 6.00 -14.60 27.62
CA GLY A 395 4.55 -14.40 27.77
C GLY A 395 3.89 -15.53 28.57
N ASP A 396 2.66 -15.87 28.16
CA ASP A 396 1.84 -16.88 28.84
C ASP A 396 2.32 -18.32 28.62
N ILE A 397 3.00 -18.61 27.51
CA ILE A 397 3.49 -19.97 27.21
C ILE A 397 4.65 -20.39 28.12
N GLY A 398 5.38 -19.40 28.66
CA GLY A 398 6.55 -19.63 29.50
C GLY A 398 7.73 -20.27 28.76
N GLU A 399 8.89 -20.28 29.40
CA GLU A 399 10.13 -20.76 28.78
C GLU A 399 10.09 -22.26 28.43
N GLU A 400 9.52 -23.10 29.30
CA GLU A 400 9.37 -24.53 29.03
C GLU A 400 8.42 -24.80 27.85
N GLY A 401 7.33 -24.03 27.75
CA GLY A 401 6.40 -24.12 26.63
C GLY A 401 7.06 -23.71 25.33
N PHE A 402 7.77 -22.58 25.33
CA PHE A 402 8.56 -22.13 24.19
C PHE A 402 9.56 -23.20 23.72
N ALA A 403 10.36 -23.75 24.64
CA ALA A 403 11.34 -24.79 24.30
C ALA A 403 10.69 -26.04 23.70
N ARG A 404 9.50 -26.43 24.18
CA ARG A 404 8.73 -27.54 23.63
C ARG A 404 8.25 -27.26 22.22
N GLU A 405 7.70 -26.08 21.95
CA GLU A 405 7.22 -25.72 20.60
C GLU A 405 8.38 -25.58 19.61
N ILE A 406 9.55 -25.09 20.02
CA ILE A 406 10.76 -25.09 19.18
C ILE A 406 11.23 -26.51 18.84
N ALA A 407 11.21 -27.44 19.80
CA ALA A 407 11.55 -28.83 19.54
C ALA A 407 10.56 -29.47 18.55
N ALA A 408 9.27 -29.22 18.71
CA ALA A 408 8.22 -29.68 17.79
C ALA A 408 8.33 -29.05 16.40
N LEU A 409 8.70 -27.77 16.29
CA LEU A 409 8.96 -27.11 15.01
C LEU A 409 10.13 -27.79 14.27
N ARG A 410 11.22 -28.09 14.98
CA ARG A 410 12.37 -28.82 14.40
C ARG A 410 11.97 -30.22 13.94
N GLU A 411 11.13 -30.92 14.71
CA GLU A 411 10.56 -32.21 14.30
C GLU A 411 9.73 -32.06 13.02
N LEU A 412 8.83 -31.07 12.96
CA LEU A 412 7.98 -30.83 11.79
C LEU A 412 8.80 -30.50 10.54
N ILE A 413 9.81 -29.64 10.64
CA ILE A 413 10.75 -29.33 9.55
C ILE A 413 11.50 -30.60 9.08
N SER A 414 11.81 -31.53 9.99
CA SER A 414 12.45 -32.80 9.63
C SER A 414 11.55 -33.75 8.82
N MET A 415 10.24 -33.49 8.79
CA MET A 415 9.26 -34.30 8.06
C MET A 415 9.06 -33.86 6.61
N ARG A 416 9.74 -32.79 6.16
CA ARG A 416 9.73 -32.29 4.77
C ARG A 416 10.11 -33.39 3.76
N SER A 417 9.65 -33.26 2.52
CA SER A 417 9.85 -34.30 1.52
C SER A 417 11.25 -34.31 0.91
N ASN A 418 11.93 -33.16 0.87
CA ASN A 418 13.30 -33.00 0.42
C ASN A 418 14.25 -32.79 1.64
N PRO A 419 14.88 -33.85 2.18
CA PRO A 419 15.77 -33.73 3.33
C PRO A 419 17.10 -33.02 3.01
N ASP A 420 17.46 -32.86 1.73
CA ASP A 420 18.67 -32.16 1.31
C ASP A 420 18.47 -30.64 1.29
N HIS A 421 17.22 -30.17 1.15
CA HIS A 421 16.87 -28.76 1.32
C HIS A 421 17.19 -28.31 2.74
N ARG A 422 18.00 -27.26 2.89
CA ARG A 422 18.43 -26.76 4.19
C ARG A 422 17.45 -25.69 4.67
N VAL A 423 16.84 -25.92 5.82
CA VAL A 423 15.98 -24.94 6.48
C VAL A 423 16.68 -24.37 7.71
N LYS A 424 16.87 -23.05 7.71
CA LYS A 424 17.43 -22.28 8.83
C LYS A 424 16.31 -21.79 9.74
N ILE A 425 16.57 -21.72 11.04
CA ILE A 425 15.61 -21.21 12.03
C ILE A 425 16.22 -20.00 12.70
N ILE A 426 15.64 -18.84 12.44
CA ILE A 426 16.00 -17.56 13.06
C ILE A 426 14.84 -17.06 13.91
N VAL A 427 15.11 -16.24 14.92
CA VAL A 427 14.07 -15.75 15.83
C VAL A 427 13.85 -14.26 15.67
N THR A 428 12.60 -13.82 15.67
CA THR A 428 12.29 -12.40 15.64
C THR A 428 12.40 -11.78 17.04
N ALA A 429 13.00 -10.60 17.13
CA ALA A 429 13.03 -9.75 18.31
C ALA A 429 12.38 -8.39 18.01
N LEU A 430 11.90 -7.71 19.07
CA LEU A 430 11.24 -6.39 19.03
C LEU A 430 9.89 -6.30 18.30
N ALA A 431 9.29 -7.44 17.90
CA ALA A 431 7.96 -7.54 17.29
C ALA A 431 6.78 -7.25 18.26
N ASP A 432 6.92 -6.29 19.19
CA ASP A 432 5.97 -6.04 20.28
C ASP A 432 4.58 -5.56 19.78
N GLY A 433 4.49 -5.10 18.53
CA GLY A 433 3.23 -4.80 17.85
C GLY A 433 2.25 -5.98 17.74
N ALA A 434 2.76 -7.21 17.83
CA ALA A 434 1.95 -8.43 17.72
C ALA A 434 0.96 -8.64 18.88
N TRP A 435 1.04 -7.85 19.97
CA TRP A 435 0.35 -8.12 21.24
C TRP A 435 -0.59 -7.01 21.73
N GLY A 436 -0.90 -6.01 20.90
CA GLY A 436 -2.06 -5.12 21.11
C GLY A 436 -1.85 -3.87 21.99
N ASP A 437 -0.67 -3.66 22.58
CA ASP A 437 -0.35 -2.47 23.39
C ASP A 437 0.16 -1.27 22.56
N GLY A 438 0.29 -1.45 21.24
CA GLY A 438 0.79 -0.46 20.28
C GLY A 438 2.33 -0.41 20.22
N HIS A 439 2.88 -0.16 19.03
CA HIS A 439 4.32 -0.25 18.75
C HIS A 439 5.20 0.79 19.48
N ASN A 440 4.61 1.78 20.17
CA ASN A 440 5.35 2.85 20.85
C ASN A 440 6.18 2.38 22.05
N GLY A 441 5.96 1.14 22.53
CA GLY A 441 6.75 0.54 23.61
C GLY A 441 8.24 0.41 23.24
N VAL A 442 8.53 -0.01 22.00
CA VAL A 442 9.91 -0.31 21.54
C VAL A 442 10.82 0.92 21.63
N ASN A 443 10.38 2.05 21.06
CA ASN A 443 11.14 3.31 21.12
C ASN A 443 11.46 3.73 22.57
N THR A 444 10.55 3.48 23.50
CA THR A 444 10.68 3.91 24.90
C THR A 444 11.79 3.16 25.63
N TYR A 445 11.79 1.82 25.58
CA TYR A 445 12.83 1.06 26.27
C TYR A 445 14.14 1.05 25.48
N MET A 446 14.12 1.13 24.14
CA MET A 446 15.35 1.20 23.33
C MET A 446 16.12 2.49 23.59
N ALA A 447 15.45 3.61 23.88
CA ALA A 447 16.12 4.86 24.26
C ALA A 447 17.01 4.75 25.51
N GLN A 448 16.80 3.74 26.37
CA GLN A 448 17.55 3.57 27.63
C GLN A 448 18.32 2.25 27.72
N TYR A 449 17.81 1.19 27.11
CA TYR A 449 18.24 -0.19 27.41
C TYR A 449 18.80 -0.94 26.20
N TRP A 450 18.98 -0.29 25.03
CA TRP A 450 19.38 -0.94 23.77
C TRP A 450 20.63 -1.83 23.88
N GLU A 451 21.66 -1.42 24.64
CA GLU A 451 22.87 -2.24 24.83
C GLU A 451 22.53 -3.57 25.52
N SER A 452 21.73 -3.50 26.59
CA SER A 452 21.32 -4.69 27.35
C SER A 452 20.36 -5.58 26.55
N VAL A 453 19.53 -4.97 25.71
CA VAL A 453 18.62 -5.68 24.79
C VAL A 453 19.46 -6.46 23.75
N ALA A 454 20.46 -5.82 23.14
CA ALA A 454 21.37 -6.49 22.20
C ALA A 454 22.08 -7.68 22.85
N ASP A 455 22.66 -7.49 24.03
CA ASP A 455 23.38 -8.55 24.75
C ASP A 455 22.45 -9.74 25.10
N LYS A 456 21.20 -9.45 25.48
CA LYS A 456 20.17 -10.47 25.77
C LYS A 456 19.78 -11.25 24.50
N ILE A 457 19.65 -10.57 23.36
CA ILE A 457 19.34 -11.20 22.07
C ILE A 457 20.47 -12.17 21.67
N VAL A 458 21.72 -11.74 21.74
CA VAL A 458 22.87 -12.60 21.41
C VAL A 458 22.90 -13.84 22.31
N ALA A 459 22.73 -13.65 23.62
CA ALA A 459 22.67 -14.76 24.57
C ALA A 459 21.48 -15.70 24.30
N PHE A 460 20.35 -15.17 23.86
CA PHE A 460 19.16 -15.95 23.53
C PHE A 460 19.35 -16.81 22.27
N VAL A 461 19.93 -16.23 21.22
CA VAL A 461 20.29 -16.95 19.99
C VAL A 461 21.26 -18.10 20.31
N GLU A 462 22.26 -17.86 21.16
CA GLU A 462 23.19 -18.90 21.59
C GLU A 462 22.51 -19.99 22.42
N LYS A 463 21.65 -19.61 23.39
CA LYS A 463 20.97 -20.55 24.29
C LYS A 463 20.11 -21.58 23.55
N TYR A 464 19.42 -21.16 22.49
CA TYR A 464 18.48 -22.00 21.73
C TYR A 464 19.04 -22.51 20.39
N ASP A 465 20.31 -22.20 20.12
CA ASP A 465 21.03 -22.55 18.89
C ASP A 465 20.23 -22.17 17.63
N PHE A 466 19.76 -20.91 17.60
CA PHE A 466 19.15 -20.34 16.40
C PHE A 466 20.23 -19.96 15.39
N ASP A 467 19.91 -20.06 14.10
CA ASP A 467 20.81 -19.68 13.01
C ASP A 467 21.05 -18.16 12.96
N GLY A 468 20.26 -17.36 13.70
CA GLY A 468 20.28 -15.91 13.62
C GLY A 468 19.11 -15.23 14.35
N VAL A 469 19.04 -13.92 14.18
CA VAL A 469 17.96 -13.06 14.69
C VAL A 469 17.44 -12.14 13.59
N ASP A 470 16.14 -11.87 13.63
CA ASP A 470 15.47 -10.85 12.82
C ASP A 470 14.95 -9.72 13.70
N ILE A 471 15.27 -8.48 13.36
CA ILE A 471 14.88 -7.29 14.12
C ILE A 471 13.64 -6.67 13.49
N ASP A 472 12.53 -6.71 14.22
CA ASP A 472 11.24 -6.18 13.78
C ASP A 472 10.84 -4.96 14.62
N TRP A 473 11.61 -3.88 14.50
CA TRP A 473 11.32 -2.61 15.19
C TRP A 473 10.51 -1.69 14.27
N GLU A 474 9.20 -1.61 14.51
CA GLU A 474 8.26 -0.80 13.72
C GLU A 474 7.75 0.47 14.44
N TYR A 475 8.25 1.66 14.19
CA TYR A 475 9.49 2.01 13.51
C TYR A 475 10.24 3.02 14.38
N PRO A 476 11.57 3.16 14.26
CA PRO A 476 12.28 4.32 14.78
C PRO A 476 11.66 5.61 14.21
N GLN A 477 11.31 6.58 15.07
CA GLN A 477 10.51 7.75 14.66
C GLN A 477 11.32 9.05 14.58
N THR A 478 12.36 9.18 15.38
CA THR A 478 13.17 10.39 15.49
C THR A 478 14.62 10.13 15.10
N ALA A 479 15.38 11.20 14.82
CA ALA A 479 16.81 11.09 14.56
C ALA A 479 17.59 10.44 15.73
N ALA A 480 17.08 10.58 16.97
CA ALA A 480 17.67 9.90 18.12
C ALA A 480 17.38 8.39 18.10
N ASP A 481 16.17 8.00 17.73
CA ASP A 481 15.80 6.57 17.59
C ASP A 481 16.63 5.90 16.50
N TRP A 482 16.82 6.57 15.35
CA TRP A 482 17.69 6.06 14.27
C TRP A 482 19.15 5.94 14.68
N ALA A 483 19.69 6.91 15.43
CA ALA A 483 21.05 6.81 15.95
C ALA A 483 21.21 5.65 16.95
N VAL A 484 20.17 5.36 17.75
CA VAL A 484 20.13 4.17 18.61
C VAL A 484 20.04 2.90 17.78
N TYR A 485 19.21 2.88 16.74
CA TYR A 485 19.08 1.75 15.82
C TYR A 485 20.43 1.39 15.19
N ASP A 486 21.17 2.36 14.65
CA ASP A 486 22.51 2.14 14.06
C ASP A 486 23.49 1.51 15.05
N GLN A 487 23.54 2.03 16.29
CA GLN A 487 24.41 1.51 17.35
C GLN A 487 23.99 0.11 17.80
N PHE A 488 22.68 -0.13 17.87
CA PHE A 488 22.10 -1.40 18.25
C PHE A 488 22.42 -2.50 17.25
N ILE A 489 22.20 -2.26 15.95
CA ILE A 489 22.53 -3.21 14.88
C ILE A 489 24.03 -3.50 14.84
N ALA A 490 24.89 -2.47 14.96
CA ALA A 490 26.34 -2.66 15.02
C ALA A 490 26.76 -3.56 16.20
N ARG A 491 26.17 -3.36 17.38
CA ARG A 491 26.47 -4.19 18.56
C ARG A 491 25.97 -5.62 18.40
N LEU A 492 24.79 -5.82 17.80
CA LEU A 492 24.26 -7.14 17.49
C LEU A 492 25.19 -7.90 16.55
N ASP A 493 25.54 -7.30 15.42
CA ASP A 493 26.45 -7.89 14.42
C ASP A 493 27.81 -8.27 15.03
N ASP A 494 28.45 -7.33 15.74
CA ASP A 494 29.73 -7.58 16.40
C ASP A 494 29.61 -8.70 17.46
N GLY A 495 28.51 -8.73 18.22
CA GLY A 495 28.25 -9.73 19.27
C GLY A 495 27.96 -11.12 18.71
N MET A 496 27.18 -11.21 17.63
CA MET A 496 26.85 -12.46 16.95
C MET A 496 28.09 -13.12 16.33
N ASN A 497 29.04 -12.31 15.86
CA ASN A 497 30.28 -12.78 15.24
C ASN A 497 31.41 -13.10 16.23
N ALA A 498 31.32 -12.68 17.50
CA ALA A 498 32.38 -12.84 18.50
C ALA A 498 32.73 -14.30 18.87
N GLY A 499 31.88 -15.28 18.51
CA GLY A 499 32.05 -16.70 18.79
C GLY A 499 32.62 -17.55 17.65
N GLY A 500 32.94 -16.96 16.49
CA GLY A 500 33.44 -17.67 15.30
C GLY A 500 32.40 -18.55 14.59
N ARG A 501 31.11 -18.39 14.93
CA ARG A 501 29.98 -18.90 14.15
C ARG A 501 29.35 -17.70 13.44
N GLU A 502 29.35 -17.72 12.12
CA GLU A 502 28.55 -16.77 11.33
C GLU A 502 27.08 -17.08 11.59
N ARG A 503 26.34 -16.07 12.04
CA ARG A 503 24.90 -16.13 12.33
C ARG A 503 24.21 -15.06 11.53
N ILE A 504 22.99 -15.34 11.09
CA ILE A 504 22.21 -14.41 10.27
C ILE A 504 21.74 -13.24 11.13
N LEU A 505 22.04 -12.03 10.69
CA LEU A 505 21.41 -10.80 11.16
C LEU A 505 20.44 -10.31 10.09
N SER A 506 19.15 -10.34 10.42
CA SER A 506 18.06 -9.90 9.57
C SER A 506 17.30 -8.72 10.19
N ALA A 507 16.56 -7.97 9.37
CA ALA A 507 15.57 -7.02 9.86
C ALA A 507 14.33 -6.96 8.95
N ALA A 508 13.17 -6.78 9.57
CA ALA A 508 11.93 -6.44 8.89
C ALA A 508 11.88 -4.93 8.64
N LEU A 509 11.88 -4.51 7.38
CA LEU A 509 11.94 -3.09 6.99
C LEU A 509 10.82 -2.71 6.02
N SER A 510 10.35 -1.47 6.15
CA SER A 510 9.42 -0.84 5.22
C SER A 510 10.14 0.17 4.33
N ALA A 511 9.81 0.20 3.04
CA ALA A 511 10.34 1.18 2.09
C ALA A 511 10.04 2.64 2.49
N GLY A 512 9.02 2.86 3.31
CA GLY A 512 8.66 4.19 3.84
C GLY A 512 9.43 4.60 5.11
N SER A 513 10.32 3.76 5.65
CA SER A 513 11.00 4.01 6.93
C SER A 513 12.45 3.51 6.90
N LEU A 514 13.27 4.10 6.02
CA LEU A 514 14.69 3.78 5.83
C LEU A 514 15.61 4.89 6.34
N GLY A 515 15.51 5.22 7.64
CA GLY A 515 16.25 6.34 8.24
C GLY A 515 17.64 6.00 8.80
N MET A 516 18.07 4.74 8.69
CA MET A 516 19.38 4.27 9.17
C MET A 516 20.54 4.74 8.28
N ALA A 517 21.77 4.65 8.81
CA ALA A 517 22.98 4.88 8.01
C ALA A 517 23.21 3.76 6.96
N PRO A 518 23.81 4.05 5.80
CA PRO A 518 24.16 3.02 4.81
C PRO A 518 25.08 1.93 5.37
N GLU A 519 25.97 2.28 6.30
CA GLU A 519 26.83 1.32 6.99
C GLU A 519 26.04 0.32 7.85
N THR A 520 24.85 0.71 8.32
CA THR A 520 23.93 -0.19 9.03
C THR A 520 23.27 -1.17 8.07
N LEU A 521 22.88 -0.72 6.87
CA LEU A 521 22.33 -1.61 5.84
C LEU A 521 23.33 -2.70 5.44
N ALA A 522 24.61 -2.35 5.31
CA ALA A 522 25.66 -3.29 4.96
C ALA A 522 25.95 -4.37 6.03
N ARG A 523 25.39 -4.26 7.25
CA ARG A 523 25.54 -5.25 8.32
C ARG A 523 24.49 -6.36 8.28
N PHE A 524 23.40 -6.18 7.55
CA PHE A 524 22.38 -7.20 7.43
C PHE A 524 22.82 -8.28 6.43
N ASP A 525 22.64 -9.54 6.79
CA ASP A 525 22.73 -10.63 5.82
C ASP A 525 21.45 -10.69 4.97
N GLN A 526 20.31 -10.36 5.58
CA GLN A 526 18.99 -10.39 4.97
C GLN A 526 18.15 -9.20 5.42
N ILE A 527 17.30 -8.68 4.55
CA ILE A 527 16.33 -7.63 4.83
C ILE A 527 14.97 -8.16 4.39
N GLN A 528 14.06 -8.37 5.33
CA GLN A 528 12.69 -8.78 5.04
C GLN A 528 11.89 -7.52 4.68
N PHE A 529 11.81 -7.20 3.40
CA PHE A 529 11.04 -6.05 2.94
C PHE A 529 9.55 -6.34 3.05
N MET A 530 8.86 -5.62 3.94
CA MET A 530 7.42 -5.70 4.15
C MET A 530 6.64 -5.03 3.01
N ALA A 531 6.64 -5.66 1.83
CA ALA A 531 5.96 -5.20 0.61
C ALA A 531 4.43 -5.47 0.64
N TYR A 532 3.80 -5.18 1.78
CA TYR A 532 2.40 -5.37 2.08
C TYR A 532 1.92 -4.30 3.08
N ASP A 533 0.63 -4.33 3.46
CA ASP A 533 -0.04 -3.31 4.28
C ASP A 533 -0.01 -1.88 3.70
N GLY A 534 0.30 -1.76 2.41
CA GLY A 534 0.12 -0.53 1.65
C GLY A 534 -1.34 -0.34 1.22
N SER A 535 -1.53 0.60 0.30
CA SER A 535 -2.81 0.81 -0.36
C SER A 535 -2.56 1.62 -1.62
N ASP A 536 -2.65 0.98 -2.78
CA ASP A 536 -2.68 1.72 -4.05
C ASP A 536 -4.03 2.42 -4.26
N ILE A 537 -4.17 3.12 -5.40
CA ILE A 537 -5.38 3.88 -5.74
C ILE A 537 -6.67 3.03 -5.78
N ASP A 538 -6.57 1.71 -5.93
CA ASP A 538 -7.71 0.78 -5.94
C ASP A 538 -7.81 -0.07 -4.67
N GLY A 539 -7.00 0.25 -3.66
CA GLY A 539 -6.94 -0.41 -2.36
C GLY A 539 -6.20 -1.74 -2.35
N TYR A 540 -5.33 -2.02 -3.32
CA TYR A 540 -4.46 -3.20 -3.24
C TYR A 540 -3.36 -2.95 -2.24
N GLN A 541 -3.21 -3.88 -1.31
CA GLN A 541 -2.24 -3.75 -0.21
C GLN A 541 -0.84 -4.29 -0.51
N SER A 542 -0.70 -5.09 -1.58
CA SER A 542 0.54 -5.84 -1.86
C SER A 542 0.77 -6.08 -3.36
N SER A 543 0.51 -5.06 -4.20
CA SER A 543 0.66 -5.18 -5.66
C SER A 543 2.12 -5.41 -6.09
N LEU A 544 2.33 -5.88 -7.33
CA LEU A 544 3.68 -6.02 -7.89
C LEU A 544 4.38 -4.66 -8.00
N GLN A 545 3.66 -3.59 -8.37
CA GLN A 545 4.21 -2.24 -8.44
C GLN A 545 4.75 -1.76 -7.08
N GLN A 546 4.02 -2.00 -5.98
CA GLN A 546 4.51 -1.64 -4.64
C GLN A 546 5.82 -2.36 -4.29
N ALA A 547 6.00 -3.61 -4.74
CA ALA A 547 7.26 -4.32 -4.57
C ALA A 547 8.39 -3.68 -5.40
N GLN A 548 8.14 -3.33 -6.66
CA GLN A 548 9.12 -2.69 -7.54
C GLN A 548 9.53 -1.30 -7.03
N GLU A 549 8.56 -0.49 -6.58
CA GLU A 549 8.79 0.82 -5.96
C GLU A 549 9.60 0.71 -4.67
N GLY A 550 9.30 -0.29 -3.84
CA GLY A 550 10.08 -0.54 -2.63
C GLY A 550 11.52 -0.96 -2.92
N LEU A 551 11.75 -1.88 -3.86
CA LEU A 551 13.11 -2.23 -4.30
C LEU A 551 13.90 -1.00 -4.79
N LYS A 552 13.25 -0.11 -5.55
CA LYS A 552 13.85 1.17 -5.95
C LYS A 552 14.24 2.00 -4.72
N ALA A 553 13.35 2.16 -3.75
CA ALA A 553 13.61 2.92 -2.53
C ALA A 553 14.79 2.34 -1.72
N PHE A 554 14.85 1.01 -1.54
CA PHE A 554 15.97 0.35 -0.87
C PHE A 554 17.31 0.63 -1.57
N ARG A 555 17.33 0.51 -2.90
CA ARG A 555 18.52 0.80 -3.70
C ARG A 555 18.94 2.28 -3.58
N GLU A 556 17.98 3.21 -3.59
CA GLU A 556 18.23 4.64 -3.41
C GLU A 556 18.74 4.99 -2.00
N SER A 557 18.34 4.23 -0.98
CA SER A 557 18.88 4.29 0.38
C SER A 557 20.27 3.65 0.54
N GLY A 558 20.79 2.99 -0.51
CA GLY A 558 22.12 2.40 -0.53
C GLY A 558 22.18 0.92 -0.12
N ALA A 559 21.03 0.24 -0.02
CA ALA A 559 21.01 -1.21 0.22
C ALA A 559 21.50 -1.98 -1.02
N ASP A 560 22.15 -3.12 -0.79
CA ASP A 560 22.39 -4.11 -1.84
C ASP A 560 21.10 -4.91 -2.06
N LEU A 561 20.61 -4.98 -3.31
CA LEU A 561 19.38 -5.72 -3.60
C LEU A 561 19.52 -7.19 -3.24
N SER A 562 20.72 -7.78 -3.33
CA SER A 562 20.97 -9.18 -2.97
C SER A 562 20.70 -9.49 -1.48
N GLN A 563 20.54 -8.48 -0.62
CA GLN A 563 20.12 -8.65 0.76
C GLN A 563 18.59 -8.61 0.92
N ILE A 564 17.84 -8.14 -0.07
CA ILE A 564 16.40 -7.85 0.06
C ILE A 564 15.53 -9.06 -0.30
N ASN A 565 14.71 -9.49 0.66
CA ASN A 565 13.65 -10.47 0.46
C ASN A 565 12.28 -9.78 0.33
N ILE A 566 11.64 -9.89 -0.83
CA ILE A 566 10.37 -9.20 -1.13
C ILE A 566 9.19 -9.85 -0.38
N GLY A 567 8.46 -9.05 0.39
CA GLY A 567 7.31 -9.49 1.17
C GLY A 567 6.09 -9.92 0.35
N ILE A 568 5.47 -11.00 0.81
CA ILE A 568 4.26 -11.64 0.28
C ILE A 568 3.29 -11.83 1.45
N ALA A 569 2.13 -11.18 1.38
CA ALA A 569 1.09 -11.30 2.39
C ALA A 569 0.17 -12.50 2.10
N ALA A 570 0.22 -13.53 2.95
CA ALA A 570 -0.74 -14.63 2.95
C ALA A 570 -2.06 -14.26 3.66
N TYR A 571 -2.38 -12.96 3.69
CA TYR A 571 -3.58 -12.40 4.30
C TYR A 571 -4.08 -11.23 3.43
N GLY A 572 -5.30 -10.79 3.68
CA GLY A 572 -5.94 -9.71 2.96
C GLY A 572 -6.20 -8.49 3.82
N ARG A 573 -6.24 -7.31 3.18
CA ARG A 573 -6.63 -6.05 3.80
C ARG A 573 -7.91 -5.54 3.15
N PRO A 574 -8.82 -4.92 3.92
CA PRO A 574 -10.01 -4.34 3.33
C PRO A 574 -9.65 -3.08 2.53
N VAL A 575 -10.25 -2.92 1.35
CA VAL A 575 -10.02 -1.78 0.44
C VAL A 575 -10.32 -0.44 1.12
N ASN A 576 -11.24 -0.42 2.08
CA ASN A 576 -11.64 0.79 2.80
C ASN A 576 -10.74 1.16 4.00
N GLY A 577 -9.66 0.40 4.24
CA GLY A 577 -8.72 0.64 5.35
C GLY A 577 -9.26 0.28 6.74
N SER A 578 -10.33 -0.51 6.84
CA SER A 578 -10.81 -1.02 8.12
C SER A 578 -9.72 -1.86 8.83
N PRO A 579 -9.67 -1.87 10.17
CA PRO A 579 -8.60 -2.54 10.93
C PRO A 579 -8.84 -4.06 11.03
N TYR A 580 -8.83 -4.74 9.90
CA TYR A 580 -9.03 -6.18 9.79
C TYR A 580 -7.98 -6.80 8.83
N TRP A 581 -7.62 -8.06 9.10
CA TRP A 581 -6.64 -8.86 8.37
C TRP A 581 -7.25 -10.23 8.04
N ALA A 582 -7.71 -10.38 6.80
CA ALA A 582 -8.35 -11.59 6.30
C ALA A 582 -7.37 -12.73 6.15
N THR A 583 -7.68 -13.91 6.67
CA THR A 583 -6.80 -15.07 6.44
C THR A 583 -7.06 -15.67 5.06
N TRP A 584 -6.01 -15.87 4.24
CA TRP A 584 -6.15 -16.48 2.90
C TRP A 584 -6.64 -17.93 2.95
N ARG A 585 -6.20 -18.69 3.97
CA ARG A 585 -6.62 -20.07 4.26
C ARG A 585 -8.14 -20.21 4.30
N ASP A 586 -8.80 -19.23 4.91
CA ASP A 586 -10.24 -19.25 5.20
C ASP A 586 -11.11 -18.66 4.07
N LEU A 587 -10.51 -18.17 2.99
CA LEU A 587 -11.23 -17.66 1.84
C LEU A 587 -11.65 -18.82 0.91
N ASP A 588 -12.95 -19.11 0.85
CA ASP A 588 -13.51 -20.23 0.08
C ASP A 588 -13.43 -20.01 -1.43
N GLU A 589 -13.62 -18.77 -1.90
CA GLU A 589 -13.56 -18.41 -3.33
C GLU A 589 -12.14 -18.16 -3.84
N ALA A 590 -11.13 -18.31 -2.97
CA ALA A 590 -9.74 -18.14 -3.32
C ALA A 590 -9.34 -18.98 -4.54
N ASN A 591 -8.63 -18.36 -5.46
CA ASN A 591 -8.12 -19.03 -6.65
C ASN A 591 -6.66 -18.58 -6.93
N TYR A 592 -6.04 -19.22 -7.92
CA TYR A 592 -4.63 -19.01 -8.24
C TYR A 592 -4.32 -17.57 -8.72
N TRP A 593 -5.28 -16.87 -9.34
CA TRP A 593 -5.03 -15.66 -10.12
C TRP A 593 -5.48 -14.37 -9.43
N ASP A 594 -6.67 -14.37 -8.84
CA ASP A 594 -7.33 -13.13 -8.42
C ASP A 594 -6.87 -12.70 -7.03
N SER A 595 -6.47 -11.44 -6.91
CA SER A 595 -6.03 -10.85 -5.64
C SER A 595 -7.10 -9.97 -4.99
N LYS A 596 -8.22 -9.68 -5.66
CA LYS A 596 -9.29 -8.82 -5.15
C LYS A 596 -10.64 -9.54 -5.08
N TYR A 597 -11.25 -9.48 -3.90
CA TYR A 597 -12.51 -10.14 -3.60
C TYR A 597 -13.52 -9.17 -3.01
N TYR A 598 -14.79 -9.29 -3.40
CA TYR A 598 -15.85 -8.36 -3.03
C TYR A 598 -16.72 -8.82 -1.84
N ASN A 599 -16.60 -10.10 -1.46
CA ASN A 599 -17.45 -10.73 -0.45
C ASN A 599 -16.63 -11.46 0.64
N VAL A 600 -15.59 -10.80 1.17
CA VAL A 600 -14.73 -11.39 2.20
C VAL A 600 -15.45 -11.33 3.54
N ALA A 601 -15.88 -12.48 4.05
CA ALA A 601 -16.59 -12.58 5.32
C ALA A 601 -15.60 -12.65 6.49
N ASP A 602 -15.74 -11.74 7.46
CA ASP A 602 -14.97 -11.80 8.71
C ASP A 602 -15.63 -11.01 9.84
N ALA A 603 -15.44 -11.47 11.07
CA ALA A 603 -15.99 -10.86 12.28
C ALA A 603 -17.50 -10.54 12.18
N GLY A 604 -18.26 -11.33 11.40
CA GLY A 604 -19.68 -11.15 11.16
C GLY A 604 -20.04 -10.02 10.18
N GLN A 605 -19.08 -9.52 9.41
CA GLN A 605 -19.26 -8.51 8.35
C GLN A 605 -18.75 -9.02 7.00
N ILE A 606 -19.08 -8.30 5.93
CA ILE A 606 -18.62 -8.59 4.57
C ILE A 606 -17.84 -7.37 4.07
N TYR A 607 -16.65 -7.62 3.55
CA TYR A 607 -15.74 -6.59 3.07
C TYR A 607 -15.34 -6.84 1.61
N GLU A 608 -14.96 -5.76 0.94
CA GLU A 608 -14.09 -5.83 -0.22
C GLU A 608 -12.64 -5.89 0.28
N GLY A 609 -11.89 -6.91 -0.11
CA GLY A 609 -10.53 -7.17 0.38
C GLY A 609 -9.55 -7.49 -0.74
N THR A 610 -8.29 -7.14 -0.51
CA THR A 610 -7.18 -7.42 -1.43
C THR A 610 -6.12 -8.28 -0.74
N PHE A 611 -5.59 -9.27 -1.46
CA PHE A 611 -4.67 -10.32 -1.01
C PHE A 611 -3.45 -10.38 -1.95
N CYS A 612 -2.54 -11.30 -1.68
CA CYS A 612 -1.53 -11.72 -2.65
C CYS A 612 -1.87 -13.14 -3.13
N ALA A 613 -2.46 -13.26 -4.32
CA ALA A 613 -2.78 -14.56 -4.90
C ALA A 613 -1.50 -15.36 -5.25
N PRO A 614 -1.57 -16.70 -5.38
CA PRO A 614 -0.44 -17.54 -5.75
C PRO A 614 0.28 -17.08 -7.03
N ALA A 615 -0.44 -16.66 -8.07
CA ALA A 615 0.16 -16.11 -9.28
C ALA A 615 1.00 -14.87 -8.99
N LEU A 616 0.49 -13.94 -8.18
CA LEU A 616 1.21 -12.72 -7.79
C LEU A 616 2.41 -13.03 -6.89
N ALA A 617 2.31 -14.04 -6.02
CA ALA A 617 3.43 -14.52 -5.22
C ALA A 617 4.54 -15.10 -6.13
N GLY A 618 4.17 -15.87 -7.15
CA GLY A 618 5.08 -16.36 -8.18
C GLY A 618 5.71 -15.22 -9.01
N ASP A 619 4.94 -14.18 -9.35
CA ASP A 619 5.45 -13.01 -10.05
C ASP A 619 6.43 -12.19 -9.19
N LYS A 620 6.16 -12.03 -7.89
CA LYS A 620 7.09 -11.42 -6.93
C LYS A 620 8.36 -12.24 -6.76
N THR A 621 8.26 -13.56 -6.80
CA THR A 621 9.42 -14.48 -6.77
C THR A 621 10.25 -14.32 -8.04
N ALA A 622 9.60 -14.31 -9.21
CA ALA A 622 10.27 -14.05 -10.48
C ALA A 622 10.91 -12.64 -10.50
N LEU A 623 10.24 -11.64 -9.94
CA LEU A 623 10.78 -10.28 -9.79
C LEU A 623 12.07 -10.32 -8.97
N ALA A 624 12.07 -10.96 -7.80
CA ALA A 624 13.26 -11.08 -6.97
C ALA A 624 14.43 -11.72 -7.74
N ILE A 625 14.18 -12.85 -8.41
CA ILE A 625 15.19 -13.57 -9.20
C ILE A 625 15.74 -12.68 -10.33
N LEU A 626 14.87 -12.00 -11.08
CA LEU A 626 15.26 -11.23 -12.27
C LEU A 626 15.86 -9.86 -11.92
N SER A 627 15.48 -9.24 -10.80
CA SER A 627 16.07 -7.99 -10.34
C SER A 627 17.41 -8.19 -9.61
N GLY A 628 17.77 -9.43 -9.27
CA GLY A 628 18.92 -9.75 -8.42
C GLY A 628 18.67 -9.44 -6.95
N ALA A 629 17.40 -9.47 -6.51
CA ALA A 629 17.09 -9.37 -5.10
C ALA A 629 17.42 -10.69 -4.38
N GLY A 630 17.66 -10.62 -3.07
CA GLY A 630 18.05 -11.78 -2.25
C GLY A 630 17.01 -12.89 -2.17
N GLY A 631 15.73 -12.56 -2.32
CA GLY A 631 14.69 -13.55 -2.13
C GLY A 631 13.27 -13.04 -2.03
N VAL A 632 12.41 -13.85 -1.41
CA VAL A 632 11.06 -13.47 -1.00
C VAL A 632 10.80 -13.85 0.46
N MET A 633 9.83 -13.20 1.07
CA MET A 633 9.41 -13.45 2.45
C MET A 633 7.89 -13.57 2.54
N VAL A 634 7.39 -14.57 3.27
CA VAL A 634 5.95 -14.80 3.47
C VAL A 634 5.53 -14.42 4.88
N PHE A 635 4.57 -13.48 4.97
CA PHE A 635 3.86 -13.15 6.21
C PHE A 635 2.39 -13.59 6.08
N ARG A 636 1.94 -14.68 6.70
CA ARG A 636 2.73 -15.68 7.44
C ARG A 636 2.18 -17.08 7.12
N THR A 637 2.98 -18.12 7.36
CA THR A 637 2.65 -19.53 7.04
C THR A 637 1.25 -19.94 7.50
N GLY A 638 0.87 -19.50 8.71
CA GLY A 638 -0.42 -19.84 9.29
C GLY A 638 -1.65 -19.20 8.66
N CYS A 639 -1.46 -18.24 7.78
CA CYS A 639 -2.56 -17.66 7.02
C CYS A 639 -2.68 -18.26 5.62
N ASP A 640 -1.72 -19.06 5.16
CA ASP A 640 -1.75 -19.68 3.84
C ASP A 640 -2.57 -20.99 3.83
N LYS A 641 -3.11 -21.36 2.67
CA LYS A 641 -3.70 -22.68 2.44
C LYS A 641 -2.60 -23.74 2.52
N THR A 642 -2.97 -24.95 2.90
CA THR A 642 -2.00 -26.06 2.98
C THR A 642 -1.51 -26.46 1.60
N MET A 643 -0.31 -27.04 1.52
CA MET A 643 0.38 -27.32 0.25
C MET A 643 -0.32 -28.33 -0.68
N ASP A 644 -1.34 -29.05 -0.22
CA ASP A 644 -2.20 -29.89 -1.05
C ASP A 644 -3.28 -29.11 -1.80
N ASP A 645 -3.50 -27.84 -1.45
CA ASP A 645 -4.33 -26.91 -2.19
C ASP A 645 -3.46 -26.17 -3.23
N PRO A 646 -3.77 -26.24 -4.55
CA PRO A 646 -3.02 -25.52 -5.57
C PRO A 646 -3.11 -24.00 -5.43
N ASN A 647 -4.04 -23.49 -4.62
CA ASN A 647 -4.19 -22.06 -4.33
C ASN A 647 -3.39 -21.61 -3.09
N SER A 648 -2.49 -22.43 -2.56
CA SER A 648 -1.49 -21.98 -1.59
C SER A 648 -0.55 -20.95 -2.23
N VAL A 649 -0.27 -19.89 -1.48
CA VAL A 649 0.72 -18.86 -1.84
C VAL A 649 2.10 -19.50 -2.01
N ALA A 650 2.47 -20.44 -1.13
CA ALA A 650 3.70 -21.20 -1.24
C ALA A 650 3.80 -22.05 -2.52
N CYS A 651 2.69 -22.63 -3.01
CA CYS A 651 2.66 -23.29 -4.32
C CYS A 651 2.96 -22.31 -5.47
N GLY A 652 2.49 -21.06 -5.38
CA GLY A 652 2.83 -20.01 -6.34
C GLY A 652 4.32 -19.68 -6.37
N ILE A 653 4.96 -19.65 -5.20
CA ILE A 653 6.41 -19.48 -5.05
C ILE A 653 7.16 -20.71 -5.61
N GLU A 654 6.77 -21.92 -5.22
CA GLU A 654 7.33 -23.20 -5.69
C GLU A 654 7.33 -23.27 -7.23
N ASN A 655 6.19 -22.95 -7.86
CA ASN A 655 6.08 -22.91 -9.32
C ASN A 655 7.08 -21.95 -9.97
N ALA A 656 7.35 -20.79 -9.37
CA ALA A 656 8.33 -19.86 -9.90
C ALA A 656 9.77 -20.38 -9.72
N LEU A 657 10.09 -20.96 -8.56
CA LEU A 657 11.39 -21.57 -8.29
C LEU A 657 11.68 -22.69 -9.30
N ASP A 658 10.72 -23.60 -9.54
CA ASP A 658 10.85 -24.68 -10.51
C ASP A 658 11.08 -24.19 -11.95
N ARG A 659 10.49 -23.03 -12.32
CA ARG A 659 10.68 -22.43 -13.64
C ARG A 659 12.08 -21.84 -13.82
N TYR A 660 12.64 -21.22 -12.77
CA TYR A 660 13.86 -20.42 -12.88
C TYR A 660 15.10 -21.04 -12.24
N PHE A 661 14.99 -22.10 -11.44
CA PHE A 661 16.14 -22.75 -10.81
C PHE A 661 16.30 -24.23 -11.20
N GLU A 662 17.57 -24.65 -11.24
CA GLU A 662 17.96 -26.05 -11.39
C GLU A 662 17.91 -26.74 -10.02
N ASN A 663 16.85 -27.48 -9.72
CA ASN A 663 16.68 -28.24 -8.46
C ASN A 663 16.77 -27.36 -7.21
N TRP A 664 15.69 -26.65 -6.89
CA TRP A 664 15.52 -25.93 -5.62
C TRP A 664 15.65 -26.86 -4.40
#